data_AF-A0A9J7N0F1-F1
#
_entry.id   AF-A0A9J7N0F1-F1
#
_cell.length_a   1.000
_cell.length_b   1.000
_cell.length_c   1.000
_cell.angle_alpha   90.00
_cell.angle_beta   90.00
_cell.angle_gamma   90.00
#
_symmetry.space_group_name_H-M   'P 1'
#
loop_
_entity.id
_entity.type
_entity.pdbx_description
1 polymer ?
#
loop_
_entity_poly.entity_id
_entity_poly.type
_entity_poly.pdbx_seq_one_letter_code
_entity_poly.pdbx_strand_id
1 'polypeptide(L)'
;MRPGAPAVTIERVGVALRAQRVWGDQFGGQVVQTGNGSFHVPSRAALFGDYTPHSVAIKLTQFQWNPFTWGRGEHQVRSSVMELSLLQNDIPVAFNNLTEDFNITIPGGPGNNLATTIVTFPAPGNKSSSYHLLKLNSTAEGFLVTITPLNTSVVYGVSGRYGGRPDDQNYNVSTETYVLPEQCALKTLSGDKDTEKTAATIFIPGEHEPVDYHIKVQVLGPVTECEIEKRADEKELHTDDVYSYQIQWARLSCVYWSETQEDWRTDGCAISKQSTITSTICHCNHLTAFGTDFATPPNTLDFGALNFSGLVDNVAIFSTIIVALCLFSFTSALIKVTERVGKRKLHHAVRLDDLQNGYRYRLIIWTGAARHAGTESTVTFKLFGDAANSDVRVVNIAEKVFTPGSQVTLIFSTAEQLGNVEQLQLMHDNSGEGSRASWHVDKAAVQDLATGKLSYFFCGEWLAADRGDGQVVKTFPVASEEDLRSIGFLFPASLRSNLAEEHLFLSLAIMPEDSMFTRSQRLGCCLSLLLMSMVSSAMWLRDEIKTQVVQAVSLGPFSFTLNGVYTGIMASLTCLPVIGAIVLLFQYSRPSNKGNPRVRDVEMGVSAEAPTQQGPAKGLPHWCKYVAWVLVVLSAVGSAVFTVLYSLEWGKDKSERWLSGYFLAFLADIFVMQPGKIFLLTIVTCFVGKTQVVKKIFKKKRGPALIKANVVSSQREAGFNCDAFRMRRKMERLSMRSLANIKQARMRQRRDRRFGETVWDIAWFCCFLLLVLSITNEYHNTTEGFHQTLSTTNTFLQSVDDVNDHLTFWSWLNETALQSFYPETSYNDDKPRWFERGFTADRQTVLVYPPSLVQGRVKPVLPQEMHVAF
;
A
#
# COMPACT_ATOMS: atom_id res chain seq x y z
N MET A 1 34.74 -23.15 44.53
CA MET A 1 34.25 -24.52 44.21
C MET A 1 35.41 -25.50 44.34
N ARG A 2 35.25 -26.58 45.10
CA ARG A 2 36.27 -27.64 45.18
C ARG A 2 36.22 -28.50 43.89
N PRO A 3 37.35 -29.02 43.39
CA PRO A 3 37.33 -29.96 42.26
C PRO A 3 36.45 -31.18 42.57
N GLY A 4 35.60 -31.57 41.62
CA GLY A 4 34.66 -32.70 41.75
C GLY A 4 33.35 -32.38 42.50
N ALA A 5 33.14 -31.14 42.96
CA ALA A 5 31.86 -30.71 43.51
C ALA A 5 30.78 -30.61 42.41
N PRO A 6 29.47 -30.76 42.75
CA PRO A 6 28.39 -30.61 41.77
C PRO A 6 28.38 -29.22 41.14
N ALA A 7 27.94 -29.15 39.88
CA ALA A 7 27.83 -27.89 39.16
C ALA A 7 26.82 -26.95 39.81
N VAL A 8 27.12 -25.65 39.80
CA VAL A 8 26.22 -24.59 40.24
C VAL A 8 25.63 -23.94 38.99
N THR A 9 24.30 -23.94 38.89
CA THR A 9 23.57 -23.27 37.80
C THR A 9 22.79 -22.09 38.36
N ILE A 10 22.92 -20.94 37.71
CA ILE A 10 22.18 -19.71 38.00
C ILE A 10 21.39 -19.35 36.75
N GLU A 11 20.06 -19.33 36.86
CA GLU A 11 19.17 -18.92 35.79
C GLU A 11 18.47 -17.62 36.19
N ARG A 12 18.60 -16.60 35.34
CA ARG A 12 17.80 -15.37 35.39
C ARG A 12 17.18 -15.15 34.02
N VAL A 13 16.14 -14.31 33.96
CA VAL A 13 15.44 -13.96 32.71
C VAL A 13 16.47 -13.58 31.64
N GLY A 14 16.64 -14.47 30.65
CA GLY A 14 17.52 -14.25 29.51
C GLY A 14 18.95 -14.76 29.58
N VAL A 15 19.45 -15.17 30.75
CA VAL A 15 20.83 -15.67 30.91
C VAL A 15 20.85 -16.87 31.84
N ALA A 16 21.43 -17.98 31.36
CA ALA A 16 21.75 -19.15 32.15
C ALA A 16 23.27 -19.26 32.28
N LEU A 17 23.75 -19.43 33.52
CA LEU A 17 25.17 -19.61 33.81
C LEU A 17 25.36 -20.90 34.59
N ARG A 18 26.22 -21.79 34.11
CA ARG A 18 26.62 -23.01 34.80
C ARG A 18 28.11 -22.99 35.05
N ALA A 19 28.51 -23.21 36.29
CA ALA A 19 29.92 -23.25 36.67
C ALA A 19 30.24 -24.51 37.48
N GLN A 20 31.40 -25.12 37.21
CA GLN A 20 31.89 -26.29 37.93
C GLN A 20 33.42 -26.33 37.93
N ARG A 21 34.03 -27.06 38.85
CA ARG A 21 35.48 -27.31 38.86
C ARG A 21 35.73 -28.80 38.81
N VAL A 22 36.52 -29.26 37.85
CA VAL A 22 36.78 -30.68 37.58
C VAL A 22 38.28 -30.95 37.68
N TRP A 23 38.65 -32.17 38.03
CA TRP A 23 40.05 -32.61 37.98
C TRP A 23 40.51 -32.68 36.51
N GLY A 24 41.74 -32.26 36.22
CA GLY A 24 42.17 -32.12 34.81
C GLY A 24 42.37 -33.43 34.06
N ASP A 25 42.47 -34.55 34.76
CA ASP A 25 42.45 -35.91 34.22
C ASP A 25 41.04 -36.35 33.76
N GLN A 26 39.99 -35.82 34.39
CA GLN A 26 38.59 -36.17 34.14
C GLN A 26 37.86 -35.20 33.20
N PHE A 27 38.55 -34.17 32.69
CA PHE A 27 37.92 -33.10 31.93
C PHE A 27 37.72 -33.41 30.43
N GLY A 28 38.67 -34.12 29.81
CA GLY A 28 38.61 -34.40 28.37
C GLY A 28 37.40 -35.26 27.99
N GLY A 29 36.72 -34.91 26.91
CA GLY A 29 35.52 -35.63 26.44
C GLY A 29 34.25 -35.39 27.26
N GLN A 30 34.25 -34.41 28.18
CA GLN A 30 33.07 -34.11 28.98
C GLN A 30 32.02 -33.32 28.20
N VAL A 31 30.73 -33.59 28.45
CA VAL A 31 29.61 -32.77 27.98
C VAL A 31 29.19 -31.76 29.06
N VAL A 32 29.23 -30.47 28.72
CA VAL A 32 28.80 -29.37 29.57
C VAL A 32 27.52 -28.78 28.99
N GLN A 33 26.41 -28.82 29.73
CA GLN A 33 25.08 -28.45 29.20
C GLN A 33 24.32 -27.45 30.09
N THR A 34 23.52 -26.59 29.47
CA THR A 34 22.59 -25.64 30.11
C THR A 34 21.26 -25.70 29.38
N GLY A 35 20.15 -25.96 30.09
CA GLY A 35 18.82 -26.07 29.48
C GLY A 35 18.81 -26.96 28.22
N ASN A 36 18.74 -26.32 27.05
CA ASN A 36 18.63 -26.95 25.73
C ASN A 36 19.91 -26.87 24.88
N GLY A 37 21.00 -26.27 25.38
CA GLY A 37 22.27 -26.15 24.68
C GLY A 37 23.40 -26.92 25.37
N SER A 38 24.42 -27.33 24.60
CA SER A 38 25.54 -28.10 25.13
C SER A 38 26.86 -27.88 24.40
N PHE A 39 27.97 -28.08 25.11
CA PHE A 39 29.32 -28.21 24.56
C PHE A 39 29.84 -29.61 24.85
N HIS A 40 30.20 -30.34 23.81
CA HIS A 40 31.04 -31.52 23.92
C HIS A 40 32.50 -31.09 23.81
N VAL A 41 33.24 -31.27 24.89
CA VAL A 41 34.64 -30.86 24.98
C VAL A 41 35.53 -31.90 24.26
N PRO A 42 36.56 -31.47 23.51
CA PRO A 42 37.54 -32.35 22.90
C PRO A 42 38.30 -33.23 23.92
N SER A 43 39.11 -34.16 23.42
CA SER A 43 39.97 -34.97 24.27
C SER A 43 40.96 -34.10 25.05
N ARG A 44 41.42 -34.60 26.19
CA ARG A 44 42.42 -33.92 27.01
C ARG A 44 43.71 -33.65 26.22
N ALA A 45 44.08 -34.59 25.36
CA ALA A 45 45.28 -34.49 24.52
C ALA A 45 45.16 -33.36 23.49
N ALA A 46 43.99 -33.17 22.89
CA ALA A 46 43.77 -32.05 21.96
C ALA A 46 43.86 -30.67 22.65
N LEU A 47 43.38 -30.57 23.89
CA LEU A 47 43.34 -29.30 24.63
C LEU A 47 44.67 -28.94 25.28
N PHE A 48 45.35 -29.90 25.92
CA PHE A 48 46.54 -29.62 26.74
C PHE A 48 47.78 -30.40 26.30
N GLY A 49 47.72 -31.17 25.22
CA GLY A 49 48.83 -32.02 24.76
C GLY A 49 49.25 -33.02 25.85
N ASP A 50 50.55 -33.04 26.12
CA ASP A 50 51.15 -33.89 27.17
C ASP A 50 50.97 -33.32 28.59
N TYR A 51 50.52 -32.08 28.72
CA TYR A 51 50.32 -31.43 30.01
C TYR A 51 48.96 -31.77 30.63
N THR A 52 48.94 -32.10 31.92
CA THR A 52 47.71 -32.35 32.69
C THR A 52 47.53 -31.27 33.76
N PRO A 53 46.57 -30.34 33.62
CA PRO A 53 46.28 -29.38 34.68
C PRO A 53 45.78 -30.09 35.94
N HIS A 54 46.08 -29.57 37.12
CA HIS A 54 45.60 -30.17 38.36
C HIS A 54 44.07 -30.07 38.49
N SER A 55 43.49 -28.92 38.15
CA SER A 55 42.04 -28.72 38.07
C SER A 55 41.71 -27.67 37.02
N VAL A 56 40.55 -27.80 36.40
CA VAL A 56 40.01 -26.84 35.42
C VAL A 56 38.67 -26.33 35.94
N ALA A 57 38.52 -25.02 36.00
CA ALA A 57 37.24 -24.38 36.26
C ALA A 57 36.54 -24.11 34.92
N ILE A 58 35.27 -24.48 34.85
CA ILE A 58 34.45 -24.42 33.66
C ILE A 58 33.33 -23.45 33.95
N LYS A 59 33.12 -22.49 33.05
CA LYS A 59 32.02 -21.54 33.07
C LYS A 59 31.32 -21.59 31.72
N LEU A 60 30.08 -22.07 31.68
CA LEU A 60 29.22 -22.04 30.51
C LEU A 60 28.18 -20.93 30.71
N THR A 61 28.11 -19.99 29.78
CA THR A 61 27.12 -18.92 29.74
C THR A 61 26.27 -19.06 28.50
N GLN A 62 24.95 -19.02 28.65
CA GLN A 62 23.99 -19.03 27.57
C GLN A 62 23.09 -17.80 27.66
N PHE A 63 23.16 -16.95 26.64
CA PHE A 63 22.31 -15.78 26.45
C PHE A 63 21.14 -16.16 25.54
N GLN A 64 19.91 -15.90 25.93
CA GLN A 64 18.73 -16.18 25.10
C GLN A 64 18.62 -15.25 23.87
N TRP A 65 19.34 -14.13 23.88
CA TRP A 65 19.45 -13.17 22.78
C TRP A 65 20.93 -12.89 22.47
N ASN A 66 21.21 -12.28 21.33
CA ASN A 66 22.55 -11.82 20.98
C ASN A 66 23.00 -10.67 21.93
N PRO A 67 24.03 -10.85 22.79
CA PRO A 67 24.53 -9.79 23.65
C PRO A 67 25.48 -8.82 22.93
N PHE A 68 26.00 -9.20 21.76
CA PHE A 68 26.91 -8.40 20.93
C PHE A 68 26.10 -7.66 19.86
N THR A 69 25.47 -6.56 20.29
CA THR A 69 24.63 -5.68 19.47
C THR A 69 25.42 -4.50 18.89
N TRP A 70 26.71 -4.69 18.71
CA TRP A 70 27.60 -3.73 18.06
C TRP A 70 28.54 -4.55 17.18
N GLY A 71 28.91 -4.04 16.01
CA GLY A 71 29.76 -4.77 15.06
C GLY A 71 29.04 -5.26 13.81
N ARG A 72 29.81 -5.80 12.85
CA ARG A 72 29.24 -6.31 11.58
C ARG A 72 28.63 -7.70 11.81
N GLY A 73 27.42 -7.92 11.28
CA GLY A 73 26.71 -9.19 11.42
C GLY A 73 25.80 -9.29 12.66
N GLU A 74 25.55 -8.19 13.39
CA GLU A 74 24.72 -8.20 14.61
C GLU A 74 23.31 -8.78 14.40
N HIS A 75 22.70 -8.53 13.24
CA HIS A 75 21.36 -8.99 12.87
C HIS A 75 21.35 -10.40 12.27
N GLN A 76 22.54 -10.95 12.03
CA GLN A 76 22.73 -12.29 11.48
C GLN A 76 22.44 -13.36 12.54
N VAL A 77 22.81 -13.11 13.80
CA VAL A 77 22.56 -14.05 14.89
C VAL A 77 21.11 -13.98 15.37
N ARG A 78 20.36 -15.07 15.19
CA ARG A 78 18.93 -15.16 15.54
C ARG A 78 18.63 -16.23 16.60
N SER A 79 19.64 -16.96 17.06
CA SER A 79 19.53 -17.94 18.15
C SER A 79 20.03 -17.40 19.49
N SER A 80 20.01 -18.26 20.50
CA SER A 80 20.81 -18.03 21.71
C SER A 80 22.30 -17.98 21.38
N VAL A 81 23.05 -17.19 22.14
CA VAL A 81 24.51 -17.14 22.09
C VAL A 81 25.08 -17.91 23.26
N MET A 82 26.06 -18.77 22.98
CA MET A 82 26.66 -19.67 23.95
C MET A 82 28.17 -19.45 24.05
N GLU A 83 28.68 -19.34 25.26
CA GLU A 83 30.09 -19.07 25.54
C GLU A 83 30.58 -20.02 26.63
N LEU A 84 31.65 -20.76 26.32
CA LEU A 84 32.31 -21.64 27.27
C LEU A 84 33.69 -21.04 27.60
N SER A 85 33.92 -20.70 28.86
CA SER A 85 35.22 -20.23 29.35
C SER A 85 35.87 -21.32 30.22
N LEU A 86 37.11 -21.68 29.88
CA LEU A 86 37.93 -22.61 30.65
C LEU A 86 39.00 -21.83 31.41
N LEU A 87 39.05 -22.00 32.72
CA LEU A 87 39.99 -21.30 33.59
C LEU A 87 40.94 -22.28 34.27
N GLN A 88 42.24 -22.03 34.09
CA GLN A 88 43.32 -22.73 34.78
C GLN A 88 43.90 -21.79 35.84
N ASN A 89 43.91 -22.21 37.11
CA ASN A 89 44.31 -21.33 38.23
C ASN A 89 43.61 -19.97 38.20
N ASP A 90 42.32 -19.95 37.82
CA ASP A 90 41.48 -18.76 37.68
C ASP A 90 41.89 -17.78 36.56
N ILE A 91 42.74 -18.22 35.63
CA ILE A 91 43.12 -17.49 34.41
C ILE A 91 42.43 -18.16 33.20
N PRO A 92 41.70 -17.40 32.35
CA PRO A 92 41.07 -17.96 31.16
C PRO A 92 42.12 -18.44 30.15
N VAL A 93 41.90 -19.61 29.58
CA VAL A 93 42.75 -20.22 28.55
C VAL A 93 42.03 -20.11 27.21
N ALA A 94 42.69 -19.52 26.22
CA ALA A 94 42.19 -19.42 24.85
C ALA A 94 42.70 -20.61 24.02
N PHE A 95 41.83 -21.13 23.17
CA PHE A 95 42.15 -22.22 22.24
C PHE A 95 41.84 -21.76 20.82
N ASN A 96 42.82 -21.89 19.92
CA ASN A 96 42.68 -21.56 18.50
C ASN A 96 43.34 -22.67 17.68
N ASN A 97 42.68 -23.10 16.60
CA ASN A 97 43.20 -24.08 15.65
C ASN A 97 43.54 -25.44 16.29
N LEU A 98 42.60 -25.97 17.08
CA LEU A 98 42.70 -27.30 17.69
C LEU A 98 42.67 -28.42 16.64
N THR A 99 43.24 -29.57 17.00
CA THR A 99 43.19 -30.80 16.18
C THR A 99 41.87 -31.54 16.28
N GLU A 100 41.13 -31.33 17.37
CA GLU A 100 39.79 -31.86 17.60
C GLU A 100 38.85 -30.69 17.94
N ASP A 101 37.69 -30.66 17.30
CA ASP A 101 36.72 -29.57 17.41
C ASP A 101 35.84 -29.69 18.66
N PHE A 102 35.39 -28.55 19.18
CA PHE A 102 34.26 -28.51 20.10
C PHE A 102 32.97 -28.80 19.33
N ASN A 103 32.14 -29.74 19.81
CA ASN A 103 30.81 -29.95 19.25
C ASN A 103 29.80 -29.15 20.08
N ILE A 104 29.24 -28.12 19.49
CA ILE A 104 28.41 -27.12 20.16
C ILE A 104 26.99 -27.29 19.65
N THR A 105 26.07 -27.65 20.55
CA THR A 105 24.64 -27.70 20.23
C THR A 105 23.99 -26.40 20.67
N ILE A 106 23.61 -25.57 19.70
CA ILE A 106 23.00 -24.26 19.92
C ILE A 106 21.49 -24.38 19.65
N PRO A 107 20.62 -24.08 20.61
CA PRO A 107 19.18 -24.17 20.41
C PRO A 107 18.69 -23.05 19.47
N GLY A 108 17.79 -23.42 18.56
CA GLY A 108 17.13 -22.51 17.64
C GLY A 108 16.16 -21.56 18.34
N GLY A 109 15.94 -20.38 17.74
CA GLY A 109 14.98 -19.41 18.24
C GLY A 109 13.53 -19.89 18.06
N PRO A 110 12.59 -19.47 18.93
CA PRO A 110 11.18 -19.86 18.86
C PRO A 110 10.44 -19.39 17.59
N GLY A 111 11.07 -18.54 16.77
CA GLY A 111 10.53 -18.03 15.51
C GLY A 111 11.08 -18.70 14.25
N ASN A 112 11.93 -19.73 14.37
CA ASN A 112 12.51 -20.43 13.23
C ASN A 112 11.44 -21.20 12.46
N ASN A 113 11.23 -20.86 11.18
CA ASN A 113 10.27 -21.51 10.29
C ASN A 113 10.93 -21.80 8.94
N LEU A 114 10.67 -22.96 8.35
CA LEU A 114 11.17 -23.29 7.01
C LEU A 114 10.48 -22.40 5.95
N ALA A 115 11.26 -21.88 4.98
CA ALA A 115 10.70 -21.35 3.75
C ALA A 115 9.99 -22.49 3.00
N THR A 116 8.88 -22.20 2.33
CA THR A 116 8.04 -23.23 1.69
C THR A 116 7.59 -22.76 0.31
N THR A 117 7.67 -23.61 -0.69
CA THR A 117 7.16 -23.36 -2.04
C THR A 117 6.54 -24.62 -2.60
N ILE A 118 5.45 -24.47 -3.36
CA ILE A 118 4.81 -25.57 -4.07
C ILE A 118 5.26 -25.49 -5.52
N VAL A 119 5.74 -26.61 -6.05
CA VAL A 119 6.15 -26.73 -7.45
C VAL A 119 5.15 -27.65 -8.14
N THR A 120 4.60 -27.18 -9.24
CA THR A 120 3.65 -27.91 -10.08
C THR A 120 4.26 -28.13 -11.46
N PHE A 121 3.97 -29.29 -12.07
CA PHE A 121 4.41 -29.68 -13.40
C PHE A 121 3.20 -29.92 -14.30
N PRO A 122 3.10 -29.24 -15.45
CA PRO A 122 2.26 -29.71 -16.55
C PRO A 122 2.97 -30.88 -17.24
N ALA A 123 2.29 -32.01 -17.45
CA ALA A 123 2.88 -33.15 -18.15
C ALA A 123 3.25 -32.76 -19.60
N PRO A 124 4.47 -33.12 -20.04
CA PRO A 124 4.52 -34.07 -21.14
C PRO A 124 5.55 -35.18 -20.84
N GLY A 125 5.03 -36.36 -20.49
CA GLY A 125 5.78 -37.62 -20.51
C GLY A 125 6.49 -38.02 -19.21
N ASN A 126 6.70 -39.33 -19.09
CA ASN A 126 7.55 -39.97 -18.08
C ASN A 126 8.91 -39.27 -18.02
N LYS A 127 9.39 -38.89 -16.82
CA LYS A 127 10.65 -38.17 -16.52
C LYS A 127 10.62 -36.63 -16.46
N SER A 128 9.48 -35.99 -16.21
CA SER A 128 9.46 -34.56 -15.87
C SER A 128 10.30 -34.29 -14.61
N SER A 129 11.18 -33.27 -14.66
CA SER A 129 12.10 -32.93 -13.57
C SER A 129 12.18 -31.42 -13.34
N SER A 130 12.16 -30.99 -12.08
CA SER A 130 12.48 -29.62 -11.65
C SER A 130 13.85 -29.57 -11.00
N TYR A 131 14.53 -28.43 -11.12
CA TYR A 131 15.84 -28.20 -10.53
C TYR A 131 15.78 -27.00 -9.57
N HIS A 132 16.36 -27.16 -8.39
CA HIS A 132 16.56 -26.10 -7.39
C HIS A 132 18.05 -25.82 -7.24
N LEU A 133 18.40 -24.55 -7.06
CA LEU A 133 19.78 -24.11 -6.88
C LEU A 133 19.95 -23.51 -5.49
N LEU A 134 20.95 -24.00 -4.75
CA LEU A 134 21.34 -23.50 -3.44
C LEU A 134 22.81 -23.05 -3.49
N LYS A 135 23.10 -21.88 -2.91
CA LYS A 135 24.46 -21.33 -2.89
C LYS A 135 25.07 -21.48 -1.50
N LEU A 136 26.18 -22.19 -1.40
CA LEU A 136 26.91 -22.43 -0.15
C LEU A 136 28.24 -21.68 -0.20
N ASN A 137 28.52 -20.86 0.81
CA ASN A 137 29.70 -19.99 0.79
C ASN A 137 30.83 -20.47 1.70
N SER A 138 30.54 -21.30 2.70
CA SER A 138 31.55 -21.83 3.64
C SER A 138 31.10 -23.14 4.28
N THR A 139 32.04 -23.86 4.91
CA THR A 139 31.81 -25.09 5.68
C THR A 139 30.93 -24.90 6.91
N ALA A 140 30.83 -23.67 7.43
CA ALA A 140 30.00 -23.33 8.56
C ALA A 140 28.51 -23.21 8.21
N GLU A 141 28.18 -23.23 6.91
CA GLU A 141 26.83 -23.09 6.38
C GLU A 141 26.27 -24.42 5.93
N GLY A 142 24.95 -24.58 6.02
CA GLY A 142 24.25 -25.73 5.47
C GLY A 142 22.79 -25.41 5.16
N PHE A 143 22.21 -26.18 4.25
CA PHE A 143 20.78 -26.14 3.97
C PHE A 143 20.11 -27.40 4.47
N LEU A 144 19.01 -27.22 5.19
CA LEU A 144 18.05 -28.28 5.45
C LEU A 144 16.94 -28.16 4.41
N VAL A 145 16.73 -29.21 3.62
CA VAL A 145 15.70 -29.24 2.57
C VAL A 145 14.79 -30.44 2.78
N THR A 146 13.48 -30.23 2.72
CA THR A 146 12.45 -31.26 2.84
C THR A 146 11.53 -31.19 1.63
N ILE A 147 11.34 -32.30 0.94
CA ILE A 147 10.42 -32.42 -0.20
C ILE A 147 9.28 -33.35 0.20
N THR A 148 8.06 -32.84 0.13
CA THR A 148 6.83 -33.57 0.46
C THR A 148 5.94 -33.61 -0.79
N PRO A 149 5.63 -34.80 -1.33
CA PRO A 149 4.75 -34.91 -2.48
C PRO A 149 3.31 -34.57 -2.08
N LEU A 150 2.60 -33.84 -2.95
CA LEU A 150 1.20 -33.47 -2.73
C LEU A 150 0.23 -34.41 -3.46
N ASN A 151 0.68 -35.04 -4.54
CA ASN A 151 -0.08 -36.08 -5.22
C ASN A 151 0.08 -37.43 -4.53
N THR A 152 -1.04 -38.14 -4.37
CA THR A 152 -1.05 -39.51 -3.86
C THR A 152 -0.67 -40.49 -4.97
N SER A 153 -0.07 -41.62 -4.61
CA SER A 153 0.28 -42.73 -5.51
C SER A 153 1.29 -42.41 -6.61
N VAL A 154 2.15 -41.40 -6.41
CA VAL A 154 3.24 -41.02 -7.33
C VAL A 154 4.56 -41.02 -6.59
N VAL A 155 5.60 -41.61 -7.20
CA VAL A 155 6.96 -41.63 -6.66
C VAL A 155 7.77 -40.48 -7.25
N TYR A 156 8.34 -39.67 -6.37
CA TYR A 156 9.28 -38.61 -6.72
C TYR A 156 10.70 -39.02 -6.32
N GLY A 157 11.59 -39.05 -7.30
CA GLY A 157 13.04 -39.19 -7.10
C GLY A 157 13.66 -37.83 -6.84
N VAL A 158 14.39 -37.70 -5.74
CA VAL A 158 15.11 -36.49 -5.33
C VAL A 158 16.60 -36.80 -5.41
N SER A 159 17.33 -36.09 -6.25
CA SER A 159 18.79 -36.21 -6.37
C SER A 159 19.47 -34.85 -6.20
N GLY A 160 20.67 -34.83 -5.65
CA GLY A 160 21.42 -33.59 -5.40
C GLY A 160 22.89 -33.70 -5.78
N ARG A 161 23.51 -32.60 -6.23
CA ARG A 161 24.90 -32.57 -6.69
C ARG A 161 25.59 -31.21 -6.50
N TYR A 162 26.86 -31.22 -6.08
CA TYR A 162 27.74 -30.04 -6.06
C TYR A 162 28.30 -29.69 -7.45
N GLY A 163 28.41 -28.39 -7.76
CA GLY A 163 29.10 -27.85 -8.93
C GLY A 163 28.45 -28.11 -10.29
N GLY A 164 27.28 -28.75 -10.32
CA GLY A 164 26.54 -29.02 -11.55
C GLY A 164 25.23 -29.75 -11.33
N ARG A 165 24.42 -29.88 -12.39
CA ARG A 165 23.11 -30.55 -12.32
C ARG A 165 23.28 -32.07 -12.08
N PRO A 166 22.40 -32.69 -11.27
CA PRO A 166 22.40 -34.14 -11.08
C PRO A 166 21.90 -34.86 -12.34
N ASP A 167 22.59 -35.92 -12.74
CA ASP A 167 22.16 -36.84 -13.80
C ASP A 167 21.96 -38.24 -13.22
N ASP A 168 21.32 -39.15 -13.97
CA ASP A 168 20.94 -40.49 -13.51
C ASP A 168 22.15 -41.34 -13.03
N GLN A 169 23.38 -40.99 -13.42
CA GLN A 169 24.62 -41.64 -12.95
C GLN A 169 25.54 -40.73 -12.13
N ASN A 170 25.24 -39.43 -12.04
CA ASN A 170 26.11 -38.43 -11.42
C ASN A 170 25.32 -37.64 -10.38
N TYR A 171 25.32 -38.11 -9.12
CA TYR A 171 24.68 -37.47 -7.98
C TYR A 171 25.49 -37.70 -6.70
N ASN A 172 25.41 -36.77 -5.75
CA ASN A 172 25.99 -36.91 -4.41
C ASN A 172 25.02 -37.61 -3.45
N VAL A 173 23.73 -37.31 -3.57
CA VAL A 173 22.65 -37.89 -2.76
C VAL A 173 21.48 -38.21 -3.68
N SER A 174 20.83 -39.36 -3.48
CA SER A 174 19.58 -39.74 -4.13
C SER A 174 18.64 -40.38 -3.10
N THR A 175 17.38 -39.96 -3.08
CA THR A 175 16.33 -40.55 -2.25
C THR A 175 14.99 -40.49 -2.97
N GLU A 176 13.99 -41.23 -2.49
CA GLU A 176 12.65 -41.28 -3.08
C GLU A 176 11.60 -40.93 -2.02
N THR A 177 10.52 -40.28 -2.45
CA THR A 177 9.39 -39.95 -1.59
C THR A 177 8.06 -40.11 -2.30
N TYR A 178 7.05 -40.61 -1.57
CA TYR A 178 5.71 -40.85 -2.06
C TYR A 178 4.69 -40.79 -0.91
N VAL A 179 3.42 -40.51 -1.25
CA VAL A 179 2.29 -40.59 -0.31
C VAL A 179 1.31 -41.65 -0.82
N LEU A 180 1.00 -42.63 0.02
CA LEU A 180 0.04 -43.69 -0.28
C LEU A 180 -1.41 -43.25 0.04
N PRO A 181 -2.43 -43.76 -0.67
CA PRO A 181 -3.84 -43.56 -0.29
C PRO A 181 -4.16 -44.12 1.10
N GLU A 182 -5.12 -43.52 1.81
CA GLU A 182 -5.56 -43.95 3.16
C GLU A 182 -5.95 -45.45 3.22
N GLN A 183 -6.51 -45.98 2.13
CA GLN A 183 -6.91 -47.38 2.02
C GLN A 183 -5.73 -48.36 2.09
N CYS A 184 -4.54 -47.94 1.66
CA CYS A 184 -3.31 -48.73 1.77
C CYS A 184 -2.59 -48.51 3.11
N ALA A 185 -2.75 -47.35 3.75
CA ALA A 185 -2.15 -47.05 5.05
C ALA A 185 -2.74 -47.87 6.23
N LEU A 186 -3.95 -48.42 6.07
CA LEU A 186 -4.62 -49.25 7.08
C LEU A 186 -4.09 -50.70 7.15
N LYS A 187 -3.43 -51.21 6.11
CA LYS A 187 -2.88 -52.60 6.08
C LYS A 187 -1.48 -52.73 6.69
N THR A 188 -0.70 -51.64 6.79
CA THR A 188 0.67 -51.64 7.33
C THR A 188 0.75 -51.74 8.86
N LEU A 189 -0.38 -51.96 9.55
CA LEU A 189 -0.42 -52.27 10.99
C LEU A 189 0.14 -53.66 11.36
N SER A 190 0.55 -54.48 10.39
CA SER A 190 1.17 -55.80 10.62
C SER A 190 2.65 -55.90 10.23
N GLY A 191 3.48 -54.95 10.65
CA GLY A 191 4.87 -55.28 11.01
C GLY A 191 6.01 -54.55 10.32
N ASP A 192 5.80 -53.76 9.26
CA ASP A 192 6.86 -52.92 8.69
C ASP A 192 6.41 -51.45 8.54
N LYS A 193 7.17 -50.56 9.19
CA LYS A 193 6.90 -49.12 9.26
C LYS A 193 7.36 -48.41 7.98
N ASP A 194 6.61 -48.57 6.88
CA ASP A 194 6.76 -47.71 5.69
C ASP A 194 6.16 -46.30 5.88
N THR A 195 6.16 -45.78 7.10
CA THR A 195 5.84 -44.37 7.40
C THR A 195 6.98 -43.41 7.00
N GLU A 196 8.17 -43.93 6.68
CA GLU A 196 9.41 -43.14 6.52
C GLU A 196 9.53 -42.39 5.19
N LYS A 197 8.80 -42.74 4.13
CA LYS A 197 9.00 -42.14 2.79
C LYS A 197 8.00 -41.06 2.39
N THR A 198 7.19 -40.59 3.34
CA THR A 198 6.23 -39.50 3.11
C THR A 198 6.88 -38.13 2.87
N ALA A 199 8.16 -37.97 3.25
CA ALA A 199 8.94 -36.77 2.99
C ALA A 199 10.42 -37.13 2.79
N ALA A 200 11.05 -36.58 1.75
CA ALA A 200 12.50 -36.65 1.54
C ALA A 200 13.18 -35.46 2.23
N THR A 201 13.86 -35.69 3.35
CA THR A 201 14.66 -34.66 4.03
C THR A 201 16.15 -34.87 3.77
N ILE A 202 16.83 -33.83 3.31
CA ILE A 202 18.26 -33.83 2.97
C ILE A 202 18.93 -32.66 3.67
N PHE A 203 20.01 -32.94 4.40
CA PHE A 203 20.91 -31.92 4.92
C PHE A 203 22.12 -31.76 4.01
N ILE A 204 22.37 -30.55 3.53
CA ILE A 204 23.39 -30.21 2.55
C ILE A 204 24.43 -29.31 3.23
N PRO A 205 25.60 -29.84 3.64
CA PRO A 205 26.66 -29.04 4.25
C PRO A 205 27.41 -28.21 3.21
N GLY A 206 27.97 -27.06 3.60
CA GLY A 206 28.83 -26.26 2.76
C GLY A 206 30.25 -26.83 2.61
N GLU A 207 30.95 -26.38 1.58
CA GLU A 207 32.35 -26.74 1.30
C GLU A 207 33.31 -25.58 1.61
N HIS A 208 34.63 -25.85 1.53
CA HIS A 208 35.69 -24.88 1.82
C HIS A 208 35.74 -23.75 0.80
N GLU A 209 35.39 -24.04 -0.45
CA GLU A 209 35.21 -23.04 -1.49
C GLU A 209 33.72 -22.80 -1.73
N PRO A 210 33.32 -21.58 -2.17
CA PRO A 210 31.95 -21.31 -2.54
C PRO A 210 31.50 -22.21 -3.70
N VAL A 211 30.49 -23.04 -3.47
CA VAL A 211 30.02 -24.02 -4.45
C VAL A 211 28.50 -23.98 -4.53
N ASP A 212 28.01 -24.07 -5.76
CA ASP A 212 26.59 -24.20 -6.07
C ASP A 212 26.15 -25.66 -5.89
N TYR A 213 25.02 -25.89 -5.21
CA TYR A 213 24.40 -27.20 -5.06
C TYR A 213 23.06 -27.26 -5.80
N HIS A 214 22.92 -28.23 -6.70
CA HIS A 214 21.70 -28.43 -7.48
C HIS A 214 20.90 -29.60 -6.94
N ILE A 215 19.59 -29.44 -6.79
CA ILE A 215 18.64 -30.50 -6.43
C ILE A 215 17.71 -30.74 -7.60
N LYS A 216 17.64 -31.98 -8.09
CA LYS A 216 16.70 -32.44 -9.12
C LYS A 216 15.58 -33.22 -8.45
N VAL A 217 14.34 -32.83 -8.68
CA VAL A 217 13.14 -33.58 -8.28
C VAL A 217 12.46 -34.08 -9.54
N GLN A 218 12.37 -35.40 -9.70
CA GLN A 218 11.89 -36.06 -10.91
C GLN A 218 10.74 -37.01 -10.60
N VAL A 219 9.72 -37.03 -11.45
CA VAL A 219 8.64 -38.03 -11.38
C VAL A 219 9.16 -39.35 -11.94
N LEU A 220 9.16 -40.41 -11.11
CA LEU A 220 9.63 -41.74 -11.48
C LEU A 220 8.49 -42.63 -12.01
N GLY A 221 7.26 -42.41 -11.54
CA GLY A 221 6.07 -43.14 -11.99
C GLY A 221 5.03 -43.34 -10.87
N PRO A 222 3.89 -43.99 -11.17
CA PRO A 222 2.89 -44.35 -10.16
C PRO A 222 3.40 -45.46 -9.23
N VAL A 223 2.95 -45.47 -7.97
CA VAL A 223 3.26 -46.53 -7.01
C VAL A 223 2.49 -47.80 -7.40
N THR A 224 3.18 -48.89 -7.77
CA THR A 224 2.55 -50.16 -8.21
C THR A 224 2.36 -51.20 -7.12
N GLU A 225 2.67 -50.92 -5.86
CA GLU A 225 2.60 -51.91 -4.78
C GLU A 225 1.62 -51.50 -3.68
N CYS A 226 0.32 -51.59 -3.98
CA CYS A 226 -0.59 -52.18 -3.01
C CYS A 226 -0.97 -53.52 -3.62
N GLU A 227 -0.52 -54.64 -3.05
CA GLU A 227 -0.91 -55.99 -3.48
C GLU A 227 -2.44 -56.13 -3.45
N ILE A 228 -3.07 -55.77 -4.56
CA ILE A 228 -4.40 -56.18 -4.96
C ILE A 228 -4.15 -56.92 -6.26
N GLU A 229 -4.32 -58.23 -6.20
CA GLU A 229 -4.17 -59.13 -7.33
C GLU A 229 -4.83 -58.55 -8.59
N LYS A 230 -3.98 -58.32 -9.59
CA LYS A 230 -4.24 -58.18 -11.03
C LYS A 230 -5.71 -58.10 -11.44
N ARG A 231 -6.15 -56.87 -11.76
CA ARG A 231 -6.73 -56.52 -13.07
C ARG A 231 -6.91 -55.01 -13.16
N ALA A 232 -5.93 -54.35 -13.74
CA ALA A 232 -6.16 -53.13 -14.48
C ALA A 232 -5.09 -53.13 -15.57
N ASP A 233 -5.55 -53.01 -16.81
CA ASP A 233 -4.71 -52.70 -17.95
C ASP A 233 -3.73 -51.60 -17.58
N GLU A 234 -2.52 -51.64 -18.14
CA GLU A 234 -1.58 -50.52 -18.14
C GLU A 234 -2.39 -49.24 -18.42
N LYS A 235 -2.65 -48.45 -17.37
CA LYS A 235 -3.33 -47.16 -17.52
C LYS A 235 -2.36 -46.30 -18.31
N GLU A 236 -2.62 -46.17 -19.61
CA GLU A 236 -1.97 -45.16 -20.43
C GLU A 236 -2.05 -43.82 -19.68
N LEU A 237 -0.87 -43.23 -19.50
CA LEU A 237 -0.64 -41.96 -18.84
C LEU A 237 -1.53 -40.88 -19.48
N HIS A 238 -2.59 -40.45 -18.78
CA HIS A 238 -3.46 -39.39 -19.28
C HIS A 238 -2.65 -38.10 -19.41
N THR A 239 -2.79 -37.43 -20.55
CA THR A 239 -2.02 -36.25 -20.96
C THR A 239 -2.26 -34.99 -20.11
N ASP A 240 -3.15 -35.05 -19.12
CA ASP A 240 -3.63 -33.91 -18.33
C ASP A 240 -3.30 -33.99 -16.82
N ASP A 241 -2.54 -35.00 -16.37
CA ASP A 241 -2.18 -35.15 -14.96
C ASP A 241 -1.14 -34.09 -14.52
N VAL A 242 -1.48 -33.30 -13.50
CA VAL A 242 -0.58 -32.30 -12.88
C VAL A 242 0.10 -32.90 -11.66
N TYR A 243 1.43 -32.99 -11.70
CA TYR A 243 2.24 -33.43 -10.56
C TYR A 243 2.70 -32.23 -9.74
N SER A 244 2.70 -32.39 -8.43
CA SER A 244 3.00 -31.33 -7.49
C SER A 244 3.67 -31.87 -6.23
N TYR A 245 4.67 -31.13 -5.77
CA TYR A 245 5.30 -31.35 -4.49
C TYR A 245 5.56 -30.01 -3.81
N GLN A 246 5.65 -30.05 -2.49
CA GLN A 246 6.05 -28.94 -1.66
C GLN A 246 7.53 -29.11 -1.29
N ILE A 247 8.34 -28.09 -1.52
CA ILE A 247 9.72 -28.01 -1.06
C ILE A 247 9.79 -27.01 0.09
N GLN A 248 10.40 -27.44 1.19
CA GLN A 248 10.68 -26.62 2.36
C GLN A 248 12.17 -26.52 2.57
N TRP A 249 12.69 -25.34 2.91
CA TRP A 249 14.12 -25.20 3.18
C TRP A 249 14.45 -24.15 4.23
N ALA A 250 15.61 -24.30 4.87
CA ALA A 250 16.20 -23.27 5.71
C ALA A 250 17.73 -23.27 5.57
N ARG A 251 18.31 -22.08 5.59
CA ARG A 251 19.75 -21.88 5.71
C ARG A 251 20.11 -21.81 7.19
N LEU A 252 21.04 -22.65 7.60
CA LEU A 252 21.63 -22.70 8.93
C LEU A 252 23.10 -22.31 8.79
N SER A 253 23.59 -21.45 9.67
CA SER A 253 25.02 -21.11 9.72
C SER A 253 25.53 -21.04 11.14
N CYS A 254 26.71 -21.61 11.36
CA CYS A 254 27.47 -21.51 12.59
C CYS A 254 28.35 -20.25 12.54
N VAL A 255 28.14 -19.34 13.48
CA VAL A 255 28.90 -18.08 13.55
C VAL A 255 29.49 -17.89 14.94
N TYR A 256 30.63 -17.21 15.00
CA TYR A 256 31.29 -16.87 16.25
C TYR A 256 31.62 -15.39 16.31
N TRP A 257 31.71 -14.87 17.53
CA TRP A 257 32.07 -13.49 17.78
C TRP A 257 33.59 -13.32 17.86
N SER A 258 34.15 -12.51 16.96
CA SER A 258 35.58 -12.18 16.96
C SER A 258 35.85 -10.92 17.77
N GLU A 259 36.41 -11.06 18.98
CA GLU A 259 36.72 -9.90 19.83
C GLU A 259 37.77 -8.95 19.23
N THR A 260 38.66 -9.46 18.38
CA THR A 260 39.74 -8.65 17.77
C THR A 260 39.26 -7.77 16.64
N GLN A 261 38.23 -8.19 15.92
CA GLN A 261 37.69 -7.50 14.74
C GLN A 261 36.30 -6.90 14.99
N GLU A 262 35.68 -7.22 16.13
CA GLU A 262 34.32 -6.80 16.50
C GLU A 262 33.29 -7.16 15.42
N ASP A 263 33.35 -8.40 14.92
CA ASP A 263 32.43 -8.92 13.92
C ASP A 263 32.06 -10.40 14.14
N TRP A 264 30.91 -10.79 13.61
CA TRP A 264 30.49 -12.19 13.54
C TRP A 264 31.07 -12.87 12.31
N ARG A 265 31.76 -14.00 12.50
CA ARG A 265 32.48 -14.70 11.44
C ARG A 265 32.21 -16.20 11.45
N THR A 266 32.62 -16.90 10.40
CA THR A 266 32.37 -18.33 10.16
C THR A 266 33.65 -19.18 10.13
N ASP A 267 34.83 -18.56 10.15
CA ASP A 267 36.11 -19.25 10.06
C ASP A 267 36.41 -20.14 11.28
N GLY A 268 37.04 -21.29 11.01
CA GLY A 268 37.32 -22.29 12.04
C GLY A 268 36.10 -23.06 12.54
N CYS A 269 34.94 -22.90 11.88
CA CYS A 269 33.71 -23.63 12.19
C CYS A 269 33.18 -24.42 10.98
N ALA A 270 32.53 -25.55 11.26
CA ALA A 270 31.83 -26.40 10.32
C ALA A 270 30.47 -26.83 10.90
N ILE A 271 29.44 -26.93 10.06
CA ILE A 271 28.11 -27.36 10.50
C ILE A 271 27.97 -28.88 10.42
N SER A 272 27.29 -29.48 11.41
CA SER A 272 27.04 -30.91 11.44
C SER A 272 25.81 -31.31 10.62
N LYS A 273 25.86 -32.49 9.99
CA LYS A 273 24.72 -33.09 9.27
C LYS A 273 23.53 -33.46 10.16
N GLN A 274 23.74 -33.54 11.47
CA GLN A 274 22.70 -33.84 12.46
C GLN A 274 21.91 -32.59 12.91
N SER A 275 22.23 -31.42 12.33
CA SER A 275 21.55 -30.16 12.66
C SER A 275 20.09 -30.18 12.21
N THR A 276 19.22 -29.61 13.04
CA THR A 276 17.77 -29.50 12.82
C THR A 276 17.32 -28.05 12.93
N ILE A 277 16.05 -27.77 12.60
CA ILE A 277 15.46 -26.43 12.79
C ILE A 277 15.43 -25.98 14.26
N THR A 278 15.40 -26.94 15.19
CA THR A 278 15.32 -26.71 16.64
C THR A 278 16.68 -26.63 17.31
N SER A 279 17.71 -27.22 16.72
CA SER A 279 19.06 -27.24 17.27
C SER A 279 20.09 -27.34 16.16
N THR A 280 21.01 -26.38 16.11
CA THR A 280 22.14 -26.40 15.18
C THR A 280 23.36 -26.94 15.89
N ILE A 281 24.07 -27.88 15.27
CA ILE A 281 25.29 -28.47 15.84
C ILE A 281 26.48 -27.94 15.05
N CYS A 282 27.38 -27.24 15.73
CA CYS A 282 28.56 -26.60 15.18
C CYS A 282 29.83 -27.32 15.68
N HIS A 283 30.74 -27.63 14.78
CA HIS A 283 32.09 -28.13 15.05
C HIS A 283 33.04 -26.94 14.89
N CYS A 284 33.66 -26.47 15.98
CA CYS A 284 34.57 -25.33 15.91
C CYS A 284 35.92 -25.65 16.57
N ASN A 285 37.01 -25.26 15.93
CA ASN A 285 38.38 -25.55 16.37
C ASN A 285 38.96 -24.49 17.33
N HIS A 286 38.12 -23.59 17.83
CA HIS A 286 38.48 -22.52 18.74
C HIS A 286 37.41 -22.33 19.82
N LEU A 287 37.71 -21.50 20.80
CA LEU A 287 36.81 -21.24 21.93
C LEU A 287 36.52 -19.74 22.03
N THR A 288 35.30 -19.35 21.67
CA THR A 288 34.78 -17.97 21.70
C THR A 288 33.29 -17.99 22.08
N ALA A 289 32.55 -16.92 21.79
CA ALA A 289 31.09 -16.93 21.87
C ALA A 289 30.49 -17.33 20.51
N PHE A 290 29.63 -18.34 20.53
CA PHE A 290 29.03 -18.93 19.33
C PHE A 290 27.54 -18.64 19.26
N GLY A 291 27.05 -18.41 18.05
CA GLY A 291 25.66 -18.23 17.72
C GLY A 291 25.32 -18.92 16.40
N THR A 292 24.06 -18.82 16.00
CA THR A 292 23.61 -19.35 14.71
C THR A 292 22.80 -18.31 13.96
N ASP A 293 22.99 -18.33 12.64
CA ASP A 293 22.14 -17.61 11.70
C ASP A 293 21.01 -18.51 11.22
N PHE A 294 19.81 -17.94 11.20
CA PHE A 294 18.62 -18.56 10.64
C PHE A 294 17.96 -17.58 9.67
N ALA A 295 18.14 -17.83 8.39
CA ALA A 295 17.61 -16.99 7.33
C ALA A 295 16.62 -17.78 6.45
N THR A 296 15.38 -17.34 6.46
CA THR A 296 14.45 -17.58 5.35
C THR A 296 14.58 -16.43 4.37
N PRO A 297 14.98 -16.67 3.11
CA PRO A 297 15.00 -15.62 2.10
C PRO A 297 13.57 -15.06 1.90
N PRO A 298 13.41 -13.74 1.67
CA PRO A 298 12.12 -13.17 1.30
C PRO A 298 11.60 -13.80 0.00
N ASN A 299 10.29 -13.72 -0.27
CA ASN A 299 9.70 -14.19 -1.53
C ASN A 299 10.35 -13.43 -2.71
N THR A 300 11.31 -14.06 -3.35
CA THR A 300 11.99 -13.55 -4.54
C THR A 300 11.23 -14.05 -5.77
N LEU A 301 10.87 -13.12 -6.65
CA LEU A 301 10.25 -13.44 -7.92
C LEU A 301 11.15 -14.38 -8.73
N ASP A 302 10.73 -15.63 -8.91
CA ASP A 302 11.43 -16.57 -9.78
C ASP A 302 10.97 -16.36 -11.24
N PHE A 303 11.81 -15.70 -12.02
CA PHE A 303 11.54 -15.45 -13.44
C PHE A 303 11.40 -16.74 -14.26
N GLY A 304 11.89 -17.88 -13.77
CA GLY A 304 11.77 -19.18 -14.43
C GLY A 304 10.40 -19.85 -14.27
N ALA A 305 9.64 -19.49 -13.23
CA ALA A 305 8.31 -20.04 -12.94
C ALA A 305 7.15 -19.23 -13.58
N LEU A 306 7.46 -18.12 -14.25
CA LEU A 306 6.45 -17.24 -14.86
C LEU A 306 5.79 -17.89 -16.07
N ASN A 307 4.53 -18.29 -15.91
CA ASN A 307 3.70 -18.73 -17.03
C ASN A 307 2.77 -17.60 -17.52
N PHE A 308 3.11 -17.01 -18.66
CA PHE A 308 2.29 -15.95 -19.27
C PHE A 308 0.95 -16.44 -19.84
N SER A 309 0.72 -17.76 -19.96
CA SER A 309 -0.61 -18.27 -20.34
C SER A 309 -1.66 -18.02 -19.25
N GLY A 310 -1.24 -17.96 -17.98
CA GLY A 310 -2.10 -17.67 -16.82
C GLY A 310 -2.45 -16.18 -16.64
N LEU A 311 -2.12 -15.32 -17.61
CA LEU A 311 -2.48 -13.90 -17.59
C LEU A 311 -4.01 -13.70 -17.69
N VAL A 312 -4.70 -14.62 -18.36
CA VAL A 312 -6.17 -14.64 -18.47
C VAL A 312 -6.82 -15.04 -17.14
N ASP A 313 -6.15 -15.85 -16.33
CA ASP A 313 -6.69 -16.29 -15.03
C ASP A 313 -6.58 -15.18 -13.96
N ASN A 314 -5.64 -14.25 -14.12
CA ASN A 314 -5.38 -13.14 -13.20
C ASN A 314 -5.95 -11.80 -13.69
N VAL A 315 -7.12 -11.83 -14.34
CA VAL A 315 -7.79 -10.64 -14.91
C VAL A 315 -8.11 -9.57 -13.86
N ALA A 316 -8.36 -9.93 -12.60
CA ALA A 316 -8.67 -8.96 -11.54
C ALA A 316 -7.56 -7.92 -11.32
N ILE A 317 -6.29 -8.34 -11.28
CA ILE A 317 -5.17 -7.42 -11.02
C ILE A 317 -4.84 -6.60 -12.27
N PHE A 318 -4.86 -7.23 -13.44
CA PHE A 318 -4.64 -6.51 -14.70
C PHE A 318 -5.73 -5.46 -14.96
N SER A 319 -6.99 -5.82 -14.75
CA SER A 319 -8.13 -4.90 -14.91
C SER A 319 -8.07 -3.75 -13.91
N THR A 320 -7.73 -3.98 -12.65
CA THR A 320 -7.60 -2.90 -11.66
C THR A 320 -6.47 -1.92 -12.00
N ILE A 321 -5.33 -2.38 -12.51
CA ILE A 321 -4.25 -1.50 -12.99
C ILE A 321 -4.72 -0.67 -14.18
N ILE A 322 -5.39 -1.28 -15.16
CA ILE A 322 -5.94 -0.56 -16.32
C ILE A 322 -6.97 0.48 -15.88
N VAL A 323 -7.90 0.11 -15.00
CA VAL A 323 -8.91 1.02 -14.46
C VAL A 323 -8.21 2.19 -13.76
N ALA A 324 -7.19 1.95 -12.93
CA ALA A 324 -6.44 3.02 -12.29
C ALA A 324 -5.78 3.99 -13.30
N LEU A 325 -5.18 3.47 -14.38
CA LEU A 325 -4.58 4.28 -15.44
C LEU A 325 -5.63 5.05 -16.26
N CYS A 326 -6.77 4.43 -16.56
CA CYS A 326 -7.90 5.06 -17.23
C CYS A 326 -8.47 6.21 -16.38
N LEU A 327 -8.73 5.96 -15.10
CA LEU A 327 -9.16 6.97 -14.13
C LEU A 327 -8.17 8.13 -14.04
N PHE A 328 -6.86 7.84 -14.02
CA PHE A 328 -5.82 8.86 -14.03
C PHE A 328 -5.83 9.71 -15.31
N SER A 329 -5.92 9.09 -16.49
CA SER A 329 -5.94 9.80 -17.78
C SER A 329 -7.19 10.68 -17.89
N PHE A 330 -8.31 10.16 -17.44
CA PHE A 330 -9.62 10.80 -17.47
C PHE A 330 -9.66 12.01 -16.51
N THR A 331 -9.24 11.83 -15.26
CA THR A 331 -9.15 12.92 -14.28
C THR A 331 -8.12 13.97 -14.70
N SER A 332 -7.00 13.58 -15.33
CA SER A 332 -6.03 14.50 -15.94
C SER A 332 -6.66 15.36 -17.05
N ALA A 333 -7.49 14.75 -17.90
CA ALA A 333 -8.23 15.45 -18.94
C ALA A 333 -9.25 16.43 -18.34
N LEU A 334 -10.03 16.00 -17.34
CA LEU A 334 -10.95 16.87 -16.60
C LEU A 334 -10.23 18.05 -15.94
N ILE A 335 -9.09 17.82 -15.30
CA ILE A 335 -8.28 18.88 -14.71
C ILE A 335 -7.83 19.87 -15.78
N LYS A 336 -7.35 19.41 -16.93
CA LYS A 336 -6.96 20.30 -18.04
C LYS A 336 -8.16 21.08 -18.62
N VAL A 337 -9.32 20.46 -18.73
CA VAL A 337 -10.55 21.11 -19.19
C VAL A 337 -10.99 22.17 -18.19
N THR A 338 -11.07 21.81 -16.91
CA THR A 338 -11.46 22.73 -15.83
C THR A 338 -10.45 23.86 -15.63
N GLU A 339 -9.14 23.63 -15.79
CA GLU A 339 -8.12 24.69 -15.77
C GLU A 339 -8.25 25.64 -16.98
N ARG A 340 -8.55 25.12 -18.18
CA ARG A 340 -8.82 25.97 -19.36
C ARG A 340 -10.06 26.85 -19.17
N VAL A 341 -11.11 26.30 -18.57
CA VAL A 341 -12.36 27.04 -18.26
C VAL A 341 -12.17 27.98 -17.05
N GLY A 342 -11.38 27.55 -16.07
CA GLY A 342 -11.17 28.19 -14.76
C GLY A 342 -10.13 29.31 -14.72
N LYS A 343 -9.29 29.48 -15.76
CA LYS A 343 -8.38 30.63 -15.95
C LYS A 343 -9.08 32.01 -15.93
N ARG A 344 -10.41 32.05 -15.75
CA ARG A 344 -11.22 33.27 -15.60
C ARG A 344 -11.54 33.66 -14.15
N LYS A 345 -11.16 32.90 -13.12
CA LYS A 345 -11.28 33.39 -11.72
C LYS A 345 -10.08 34.27 -11.37
N LEU A 346 -10.11 35.48 -11.90
CA LEU A 346 -9.18 36.56 -11.58
C LEU A 346 -9.30 36.90 -10.08
N HIS A 347 -8.21 37.26 -9.40
CA HIS A 347 -8.37 38.06 -8.17
C HIS A 347 -9.06 39.36 -8.57
N HIS A 348 -10.32 39.53 -8.17
CA HIS A 348 -11.09 40.71 -8.53
C HIS A 348 -10.65 41.85 -7.61
N ALA A 349 -9.75 42.68 -8.12
CA ALA A 349 -9.45 43.97 -7.54
C ALA A 349 -10.48 44.98 -8.07
N VAL A 350 -11.42 45.39 -7.21
CA VAL A 350 -12.47 46.35 -7.56
C VAL A 350 -12.08 47.71 -6.96
N ARG A 351 -12.02 48.74 -7.80
CA ARG A 351 -11.89 50.13 -7.35
C ARG A 351 -13.29 50.71 -7.22
N LEU A 352 -13.60 51.25 -6.05
CA LEU A 352 -14.94 51.78 -5.75
C LEU A 352 -15.08 53.27 -6.09
N ASP A 353 -13.98 54.02 -6.08
CA ASP A 353 -13.94 55.46 -6.40
C ASP A 353 -12.79 55.79 -7.36
N ASP A 354 -12.83 56.99 -7.95
CA ASP A 354 -11.77 57.59 -8.77
C ASP A 354 -10.50 57.99 -7.97
N LEU A 355 -10.43 57.63 -6.69
CA LEU A 355 -9.27 57.86 -5.80
C LEU A 355 -8.88 59.35 -5.66
N GLN A 356 -9.83 60.28 -5.77
CA GLN A 356 -9.56 61.72 -5.76
C GLN A 356 -9.21 62.27 -4.36
N ASN A 357 -9.59 61.59 -3.28
CA ASN A 357 -9.25 61.98 -1.90
C ASN A 357 -7.88 61.41 -1.47
N GLY A 358 -7.20 62.10 -0.55
CA GLY A 358 -5.80 61.81 -0.16
C GLY A 358 -5.59 60.47 0.56
N TYR A 359 -6.56 59.98 1.33
CA TYR A 359 -6.42 58.80 2.18
C TYR A 359 -7.00 57.55 1.50
N ARG A 360 -6.15 56.55 1.26
CA ARG A 360 -6.49 55.34 0.48
C ARG A 360 -6.37 54.09 1.33
N TYR A 361 -7.41 53.26 1.27
CA TYR A 361 -7.49 52.01 2.01
C TYR A 361 -7.76 50.83 1.07
N ARG A 362 -7.30 49.66 1.48
CA ARG A 362 -7.56 48.39 0.81
C ARG A 362 -8.26 47.44 1.78
N LEU A 363 -9.49 47.08 1.47
CA LEU A 363 -10.25 46.06 2.19
C LEU A 363 -10.19 44.75 1.41
N ILE A 364 -9.74 43.70 2.08
CA ILE A 364 -9.63 42.35 1.52
C ILE A 364 -10.65 41.48 2.26
N ILE A 365 -11.55 40.84 1.52
CA ILE A 365 -12.60 40.00 2.09
C ILE A 365 -12.43 38.58 1.55
N TRP A 366 -12.46 37.60 2.45
CA TRP A 366 -12.45 36.18 2.11
C TRP A 366 -13.82 35.60 2.37
N THR A 367 -14.45 35.07 1.32
CA THR A 367 -15.72 34.35 1.43
C THR A 367 -15.46 32.91 1.82
N GLY A 368 -16.29 32.35 2.71
CA GLY A 368 -16.18 30.95 3.14
C GLY A 368 -16.22 29.98 1.95
N ALA A 369 -15.59 28.82 2.08
CA ALA A 369 -15.56 27.81 1.01
C ALA A 369 -16.71 26.77 1.10
N ALA A 370 -17.62 26.90 2.06
CA ALA A 370 -18.78 26.02 2.17
C ALA A 370 -19.70 26.18 0.94
N ARG A 371 -20.45 25.11 0.61
CA ARG A 371 -21.42 25.17 -0.49
C ARG A 371 -22.45 26.26 -0.19
N HIS A 372 -22.73 27.13 -1.15
CA HIS A 372 -23.62 28.30 -1.01
C HIS A 372 -23.12 29.39 -0.04
N ALA A 373 -21.82 29.46 0.24
CA ALA A 373 -21.23 30.54 1.05
C ALA A 373 -21.12 31.89 0.33
N GLY A 374 -21.23 31.92 -1.00
CA GLY A 374 -21.14 33.15 -1.79
C GLY A 374 -22.49 33.83 -1.97
N THR A 375 -22.47 35.14 -2.18
CA THR A 375 -23.67 35.97 -2.28
C THR A 375 -23.79 36.64 -3.64
N GLU A 376 -25.03 36.75 -4.12
CA GLU A 376 -25.42 37.57 -5.27
C GLU A 376 -26.13 38.86 -4.83
N SER A 377 -26.28 39.07 -3.52
CA SER A 377 -26.85 40.27 -2.90
C SER A 377 -25.90 41.47 -3.03
N THR A 378 -26.45 42.69 -3.02
CA THR A 378 -25.64 43.91 -2.97
C THR A 378 -24.99 44.04 -1.60
N VAL A 379 -23.67 44.02 -1.56
CA VAL A 379 -22.90 44.13 -0.31
C VAL A 379 -22.58 45.59 -0.03
N THR A 380 -22.74 46.01 1.22
CA THR A 380 -22.28 47.31 1.71
C THR A 380 -21.36 47.14 2.90
N PHE A 381 -20.42 48.05 3.09
CA PHE A 381 -19.53 48.03 4.24
C PHE A 381 -19.28 49.42 4.80
N LYS A 382 -18.86 49.46 6.07
CA LYS A 382 -18.44 50.66 6.77
C LYS A 382 -17.26 50.34 7.69
N LEU A 383 -16.26 51.21 7.71
CA LEU A 383 -15.14 51.13 8.64
C LEU A 383 -15.29 52.17 9.74
N PHE A 384 -14.94 51.77 10.96
CA PHE A 384 -14.84 52.65 12.10
C PHE A 384 -13.39 52.71 12.57
N GLY A 385 -12.89 53.90 12.79
CA GLY A 385 -11.55 54.13 13.32
C GLY A 385 -11.55 55.18 14.42
N ASP A 386 -10.44 55.24 15.15
CA ASP A 386 -10.28 56.10 16.32
C ASP A 386 -10.36 57.60 16.00
N ALA A 387 -9.90 58.00 14.80
CA ALA A 387 -9.89 59.39 14.35
C ALA A 387 -11.12 59.78 13.52
N ALA A 388 -11.60 58.87 12.66
CA ALA A 388 -12.75 59.11 11.79
C ALA A 388 -13.39 57.80 11.33
N ASN A 389 -14.62 57.90 10.83
CA ASN A 389 -15.37 56.78 10.26
C ASN A 389 -15.46 56.91 8.73
N SER A 390 -15.53 55.78 8.02
CA SER A 390 -15.82 55.82 6.59
C SER A 390 -17.31 56.05 6.35
N ASP A 391 -17.64 56.60 5.18
CA ASP A 391 -19.00 56.53 4.66
C ASP A 391 -19.42 55.08 4.40
N VAL A 392 -20.72 54.84 4.35
CA VAL A 392 -21.26 53.55 3.91
C VAL A 392 -20.96 53.38 2.43
N ARG A 393 -20.17 52.36 2.09
CA ARG A 393 -19.76 52.09 0.72
C ARG A 393 -20.56 50.93 0.14
N VAL A 394 -21.20 51.18 -0.99
CA VAL A 394 -21.93 50.16 -1.75
C VAL A 394 -20.99 49.50 -2.74
N VAL A 395 -20.90 48.18 -2.64
CA VAL A 395 -20.12 47.36 -3.56
C VAL A 395 -21.05 46.97 -4.72
N ASN A 396 -21.32 47.94 -5.61
CA ASN A 396 -22.17 47.71 -6.77
C ASN A 396 -21.34 47.06 -7.88
N ILE A 397 -21.44 45.73 -8.02
CA ILE A 397 -20.65 44.99 -9.00
C ILE A 397 -21.55 44.37 -10.06
N ALA A 398 -21.32 44.73 -11.32
CA ALA A 398 -21.99 44.14 -12.48
C ALA A 398 -21.65 42.64 -12.69
N GLU A 399 -20.54 42.20 -12.09
CA GLU A 399 -19.99 40.84 -12.09
C GLU A 399 -20.14 40.17 -10.71
N LYS A 400 -20.26 38.83 -10.70
CA LYS A 400 -20.40 38.05 -9.46
C LYS A 400 -19.04 37.82 -8.82
N VAL A 401 -18.69 38.67 -7.86
CA VAL A 401 -17.34 38.69 -7.29
C VAL A 401 -17.23 37.89 -5.98
N PHE A 402 -18.29 37.82 -5.17
CA PHE A 402 -18.33 37.05 -3.92
C PHE A 402 -18.83 35.61 -4.13
N THR A 403 -17.96 34.76 -4.69
CA THR A 403 -18.26 33.32 -4.86
C THR A 403 -17.68 32.48 -3.71
N PRO A 404 -18.17 31.25 -3.48
CA PRO A 404 -17.60 30.38 -2.43
C PRO A 404 -16.08 30.22 -2.60
N GLY A 405 -15.33 30.46 -1.52
CA GLY A 405 -13.87 30.39 -1.47
C GLY A 405 -13.13 31.55 -2.14
N SER A 406 -13.85 32.56 -2.65
CA SER A 406 -13.24 33.70 -3.33
C SER A 406 -12.57 34.69 -2.38
N GLN A 407 -11.54 35.35 -2.89
CA GLN A 407 -10.93 36.51 -2.26
C GLN A 407 -11.11 37.77 -3.11
N VAL A 408 -11.71 38.79 -2.50
CA VAL A 408 -12.05 40.05 -3.16
C VAL A 408 -11.22 41.17 -2.55
N THR A 409 -10.64 42.03 -3.38
CA THR A 409 -9.87 43.18 -2.92
C THR A 409 -10.55 44.46 -3.37
N LEU A 410 -11.05 45.24 -2.41
CA LEU A 410 -11.71 46.52 -2.62
C LEU A 410 -10.71 47.64 -2.32
N ILE A 411 -10.56 48.58 -3.25
CA ILE A 411 -9.71 49.76 -3.08
C ILE A 411 -10.63 50.98 -3.13
N PHE A 412 -10.54 51.82 -2.10
CA PHE A 412 -11.38 53.02 -1.95
C PHE A 412 -10.61 54.13 -1.22
N SER A 413 -11.17 55.33 -1.26
CA SER A 413 -10.63 56.51 -0.59
C SER A 413 -11.61 57.06 0.44
N THR A 414 -11.13 57.72 1.48
CA THR A 414 -11.97 58.42 2.48
C THR A 414 -11.66 59.91 2.47
N ALA A 415 -12.63 60.74 2.89
CA ALA A 415 -12.44 62.19 3.00
C ALA A 415 -11.42 62.54 4.10
N GLU A 416 -11.51 61.84 5.23
CA GLU A 416 -10.64 61.99 6.39
C GLU A 416 -9.82 60.71 6.64
N GLN A 417 -8.73 60.85 7.38
CA GLN A 417 -7.91 59.69 7.78
C GLN A 417 -8.62 58.95 8.92
N LEU A 418 -8.84 57.64 8.74
CA LEU A 418 -9.55 56.80 9.73
C LEU A 418 -8.72 56.55 11.01
N GLY A 419 -7.42 56.86 11.00
CA GLY A 419 -6.51 56.49 12.08
C GLY A 419 -6.37 54.98 12.24
N ASN A 420 -6.42 54.46 13.46
CA ASN A 420 -6.46 53.03 13.75
C ASN A 420 -7.87 52.49 13.51
N VAL A 421 -8.01 51.59 12.53
CA VAL A 421 -9.30 50.93 12.27
C VAL A 421 -9.62 49.97 13.40
N GLU A 422 -10.75 50.21 14.09
CA GLU A 422 -11.22 49.45 15.25
C GLU A 422 -12.33 48.46 14.91
N GLN A 423 -13.21 48.79 13.96
CA GLN A 423 -14.35 47.92 13.60
C GLN A 423 -14.64 47.94 12.09
N LEU A 424 -15.10 46.80 11.58
CA LEU A 424 -15.59 46.61 10.23
C LEU A 424 -17.04 46.14 10.29
N GLN A 425 -17.96 46.92 9.73
CA GLN A 425 -19.34 46.51 9.53
C GLN A 425 -19.56 46.04 8.09
N LEU A 426 -20.11 44.83 7.95
CA LEU A 426 -20.50 44.21 6.68
C LEU A 426 -22.02 44.02 6.65
N MET A 427 -22.62 44.28 5.50
CA MET A 427 -24.06 44.32 5.31
C MET A 427 -24.41 43.80 3.92
N HIS A 428 -25.59 43.20 3.74
CA HIS A 428 -26.14 42.93 2.41
C HIS A 428 -27.66 43.16 2.36
N ASP A 429 -28.18 43.40 1.16
CA ASP A 429 -29.59 43.70 0.90
C ASP A 429 -30.50 42.46 0.78
N ASN A 430 -29.95 41.26 0.98
CA ASN A 430 -30.63 39.96 0.82
C ASN A 430 -31.38 39.78 -0.52
N SER A 431 -30.98 40.49 -1.59
CA SER A 431 -31.66 40.47 -2.89
C SER A 431 -31.37 39.23 -3.74
N GLY A 432 -30.39 38.41 -3.35
CA GLY A 432 -30.06 37.17 -4.04
C GLY A 432 -31.19 36.13 -4.03
N GLU A 433 -31.22 35.25 -5.02
CA GLU A 433 -32.30 34.26 -5.17
C GLU A 433 -31.99 32.94 -4.45
N GLY A 434 -32.84 32.57 -3.49
CA GLY A 434 -32.72 31.35 -2.68
C GLY A 434 -31.44 31.36 -1.83
N SER A 435 -30.71 30.25 -1.82
CA SER A 435 -29.45 30.10 -1.06
C SER A 435 -28.29 30.99 -1.54
N ARG A 436 -28.52 31.86 -2.53
CA ARG A 436 -27.56 32.86 -3.04
C ARG A 436 -27.76 34.24 -2.41
N ALA A 437 -28.79 34.41 -1.59
CA ALA A 437 -29.01 35.63 -0.80
C ALA A 437 -28.04 35.70 0.38
N SER A 438 -27.84 34.54 1.04
CA SER A 438 -26.97 34.30 2.18
C SER A 438 -25.48 34.49 1.83
N TRP A 439 -24.69 34.97 2.79
CA TRP A 439 -23.25 35.16 2.64
C TRP A 439 -22.52 34.61 3.87
N HIS A 440 -21.44 33.87 3.68
CA HIS A 440 -20.55 33.51 4.78
C HIS A 440 -19.20 34.20 4.60
N VAL A 441 -18.83 35.04 5.56
CA VAL A 441 -17.55 35.74 5.56
C VAL A 441 -16.59 35.00 6.48
N ASP A 442 -15.48 34.51 5.92
CA ASP A 442 -14.47 33.78 6.70
C ASP A 442 -13.64 34.77 7.53
N LYS A 443 -13.04 35.75 6.86
CA LYS A 443 -12.20 36.79 7.47
C LYS A 443 -12.11 38.01 6.58
N ALA A 444 -11.65 39.12 7.14
CA ALA A 444 -11.34 40.33 6.40
C ALA A 444 -10.06 40.99 6.90
N ALA A 445 -9.45 41.83 6.07
CA ALA A 445 -8.27 42.60 6.41
C ALA A 445 -8.32 43.98 5.77
N VAL A 446 -8.00 45.01 6.53
CA VAL A 446 -7.88 46.39 6.05
C VAL A 446 -6.42 46.77 6.06
N GLN A 447 -5.94 47.30 4.94
CA GLN A 447 -4.61 47.87 4.82
C GLN A 447 -4.72 49.36 4.52
N ASP A 448 -4.12 50.18 5.39
CA ASP A 448 -3.84 51.58 5.09
C ASP A 448 -2.68 51.63 4.08
N LEU A 449 -2.91 52.24 2.91
CA LEU A 449 -1.92 52.31 1.84
C LEU A 449 -0.88 53.40 2.04
N ALA A 450 -1.13 54.38 2.93
CA ALA A 450 -0.18 55.42 3.27
C ALA A 450 0.81 54.94 4.35
N THR A 451 0.31 54.32 5.42
CA THR A 451 1.15 53.84 6.54
C THR A 451 1.62 52.39 6.36
N GLY A 452 0.95 51.61 5.51
CA GLY A 452 1.20 50.18 5.33
C GLY A 452 0.66 49.30 6.46
N LYS A 453 0.00 49.87 7.48
CA LYS A 453 -0.56 49.16 8.63
C LYS A 453 -1.68 48.22 8.19
N LEU A 454 -1.71 47.01 8.74
CA LEU A 454 -2.72 45.98 8.45
C LEU A 454 -3.52 45.65 9.71
N SER A 455 -4.84 45.77 9.61
CA SER A 455 -5.81 45.39 10.64
C SER A 455 -6.58 44.17 10.18
N TYR A 456 -6.74 43.16 11.05
CA TYR A 456 -7.42 41.90 10.73
C TYR A 456 -8.75 41.81 11.45
N PHE A 457 -9.74 41.19 10.80
CA PHE A 457 -11.08 40.96 11.33
C PHE A 457 -11.41 39.48 11.19
N PHE A 458 -11.73 38.84 12.31
CA PHE A 458 -12.23 37.47 12.34
C PHE A 458 -13.75 37.52 12.24
N CYS A 459 -14.27 37.07 11.10
CA CYS A 459 -15.71 37.10 10.85
C CYS A 459 -16.34 35.76 11.20
N GLY A 460 -15.93 34.67 10.52
CA GLY A 460 -16.32 33.29 10.83
C GLY A 460 -17.83 33.00 10.83
N GLU A 461 -18.67 33.86 10.26
CA GLU A 461 -20.11 33.84 10.48
C GLU A 461 -20.92 34.02 9.20
N TRP A 462 -22.15 33.52 9.23
CA TRP A 462 -23.17 33.77 8.21
C TRP A 462 -23.79 35.15 8.42
N LEU A 463 -23.87 35.92 7.34
CA LEU A 463 -24.76 37.05 7.16
C LEU A 463 -25.89 36.57 6.26
N ALA A 464 -27.02 36.22 6.85
CA ALA A 464 -28.11 35.56 6.17
C ALA A 464 -29.41 35.70 6.96
N ALA A 465 -30.53 35.92 6.29
CA ALA A 465 -31.85 35.91 6.94
C ALA A 465 -32.33 34.49 7.29
N ASP A 466 -31.85 33.47 6.56
CA ASP A 466 -32.31 32.08 6.62
C ASP A 466 -31.36 31.14 7.38
N ARG A 467 -30.19 31.62 7.81
CA ARG A 467 -29.14 30.81 8.45
C ARG A 467 -28.42 31.58 9.55
N GLY A 468 -27.69 30.86 10.40
CA GLY A 468 -26.92 31.46 11.49
C GLY A 468 -27.85 32.11 12.51
N ASP A 469 -27.57 33.36 12.85
CA ASP A 469 -28.34 34.21 13.76
C ASP A 469 -29.42 35.05 13.07
N GLY A 470 -29.65 34.85 11.77
CA GLY A 470 -30.69 35.56 11.01
C GLY A 470 -30.36 37.02 10.67
N GLN A 471 -29.14 37.49 10.95
CA GLN A 471 -28.74 38.87 10.73
C GLN A 471 -28.04 39.05 9.37
N VAL A 472 -28.42 40.11 8.64
CA VAL A 472 -27.81 40.50 7.35
C VAL A 472 -26.79 41.63 7.49
N VAL A 473 -26.62 42.14 8.71
CA VAL A 473 -25.68 43.21 9.10
C VAL A 473 -24.89 42.73 10.30
N LYS A 474 -23.55 42.78 10.22
CA LYS A 474 -22.66 42.42 11.33
C LYS A 474 -21.49 43.35 11.44
N THR A 475 -21.11 43.64 12.68
CA THR A 475 -19.94 44.46 13.01
C THR A 475 -18.89 43.59 13.67
N PHE A 476 -17.69 43.61 13.11
CA PHE A 476 -16.55 42.81 13.55
C PHE A 476 -15.48 43.74 14.14
N PRO A 477 -15.05 43.51 15.40
CA PRO A 477 -13.94 44.26 15.98
C PRO A 477 -12.59 43.82 15.38
N VAL A 478 -11.60 44.70 15.46
CA VAL A 478 -10.23 44.39 15.07
C VAL A 478 -9.64 43.32 16.00
N ALA A 479 -8.97 42.32 15.43
CA ALA A 479 -8.36 41.24 16.18
C ALA A 479 -7.17 41.75 17.02
N SER A 480 -7.15 41.40 18.31
CA SER A 480 -6.01 41.69 19.19
C SER A 480 -4.81 40.79 18.89
N GLU A 481 -3.62 41.14 19.38
CA GLU A 481 -2.44 40.27 19.27
C GLU A 481 -2.63 38.91 19.97
N GLU A 482 -3.43 38.87 21.04
CA GLU A 482 -3.76 37.64 21.76
C GLU A 482 -4.72 36.76 20.95
N ASP A 483 -5.74 37.36 20.32
CA ASP A 483 -6.69 36.65 19.44
C ASP A 483 -5.96 36.03 18.23
N LEU A 484 -5.01 36.76 17.64
CA LEU A 484 -4.16 36.29 16.55
C LEU A 484 -3.24 35.12 16.96
N ARG A 485 -2.95 34.95 18.25
CA ARG A 485 -2.10 33.87 18.80
C ARG A 485 -2.89 32.74 19.48
N SER A 486 -4.22 32.85 19.53
CA SER A 486 -5.09 31.87 20.17
C SER A 486 -5.04 30.52 19.44
N ILE A 487 -4.89 29.43 20.20
CA ILE A 487 -4.84 28.07 19.63
C ILE A 487 -6.19 27.70 19.01
N GLY A 488 -7.30 28.13 19.62
CA GLY A 488 -8.66 27.88 19.12
C GLY A 488 -8.89 28.38 17.68
N PHE A 489 -8.19 29.43 17.25
CA PHE A 489 -8.25 29.92 15.87
C PHE A 489 -7.12 29.36 15.00
N LEU A 490 -5.89 29.38 15.49
CA LEU A 490 -4.73 28.93 14.72
C LEU A 490 -4.84 27.45 14.36
N PHE A 491 -5.37 26.61 15.25
CA PHE A 491 -5.44 25.17 15.04
C PHE A 491 -6.41 24.78 13.90
N PRO A 492 -7.71 25.16 13.90
CA PRO A 492 -8.61 24.84 12.80
C PRO A 492 -8.19 25.46 11.46
N ALA A 493 -7.69 26.70 11.48
CA ALA A 493 -7.22 27.36 10.26
C ALA A 493 -5.98 26.67 9.68
N SER A 494 -5.02 26.30 10.53
CA SER A 494 -3.81 25.57 10.11
C SER A 494 -4.13 24.15 9.69
N LEU A 495 -5.01 23.45 10.41
CA LEU A 495 -5.43 22.09 10.08
C LEU A 495 -6.09 22.06 8.71
N ARG A 496 -7.01 22.99 8.43
CA ARG A 496 -7.65 23.12 7.12
C ARG A 496 -6.63 23.42 6.01
N SER A 497 -5.67 24.30 6.27
CA SER A 497 -4.61 24.64 5.32
C SER A 497 -3.69 23.44 5.05
N ASN A 498 -3.22 22.76 6.10
CA ASN A 498 -2.31 21.62 6.00
C ASN A 498 -3.02 20.42 5.36
N LEU A 499 -4.29 20.15 5.71
CA LEU A 499 -5.09 19.13 5.03
C LEU A 499 -5.28 19.45 3.53
N ALA A 500 -5.52 20.70 3.16
CA ALA A 500 -5.66 21.08 1.74
C ALA A 500 -4.34 21.14 0.96
N GLU A 501 -3.20 21.32 1.62
CA GLU A 501 -1.88 21.43 0.98
C GLU A 501 -1.06 20.14 1.01
N GLU A 502 -1.09 19.40 2.13
CA GLU A 502 -0.18 18.28 2.44
C GLU A 502 -0.85 16.91 2.24
N HIS A 503 -2.16 16.78 2.45
CA HIS A 503 -2.87 15.52 2.19
C HIS A 503 -3.01 15.32 0.68
N LEU A 504 -2.22 14.42 0.10
CA LEU A 504 -2.07 14.29 -1.35
C LEU A 504 -3.42 14.17 -2.10
N PHE A 505 -4.33 13.31 -1.62
CA PHE A 505 -5.68 13.13 -2.21
C PHE A 505 -6.62 14.31 -1.98
N LEU A 506 -6.76 14.83 -0.75
CA LEU A 506 -7.63 15.97 -0.46
C LEU A 506 -7.14 17.25 -1.16
N SER A 507 -5.83 17.38 -1.34
CA SER A 507 -5.19 18.48 -2.06
C SER A 507 -5.56 18.51 -3.57
N LEU A 508 -6.04 17.40 -4.14
CA LEU A 508 -6.63 17.39 -5.49
C LEU A 508 -8.00 18.03 -5.52
N ALA A 509 -8.84 17.75 -4.51
CA ALA A 509 -10.20 18.26 -4.41
C ALA A 509 -10.22 19.74 -3.99
N ILE A 510 -9.41 20.10 -3.00
CA ILE A 510 -9.36 21.42 -2.40
C ILE A 510 -8.06 22.10 -2.85
N MET A 511 -8.04 22.61 -4.09
CA MET A 511 -6.87 23.34 -4.60
C MET A 511 -6.77 24.72 -3.94
N PRO A 512 -5.66 25.06 -3.27
CA PRO A 512 -5.37 26.43 -2.86
C PRO A 512 -5.04 27.27 -4.09
N GLU A 513 -5.63 28.46 -4.22
CA GLU A 513 -5.49 29.34 -5.41
C GLU A 513 -4.03 29.77 -5.70
N ASP A 514 -3.11 29.63 -4.72
CA ASP A 514 -1.71 30.08 -4.79
C ASP A 514 -0.67 28.94 -4.71
N SER A 515 -1.02 27.70 -5.06
CA SER A 515 -0.09 26.57 -5.04
C SER A 515 0.79 26.51 -6.30
N MET A 516 2.12 26.40 -6.14
CA MET A 516 3.04 26.08 -7.25
C MET A 516 2.93 24.62 -7.71
N PHE A 517 2.36 23.76 -6.86
CA PHE A 517 2.10 22.36 -7.11
C PHE A 517 0.70 22.21 -7.73
N THR A 518 0.66 21.96 -9.05
CA THR A 518 -0.55 21.91 -9.86
C THR A 518 -1.39 20.66 -9.59
N ARG A 519 -2.68 20.70 -9.92
CA ARG A 519 -3.60 19.54 -9.80
C ARG A 519 -3.10 18.33 -10.59
N SER A 520 -2.56 18.56 -11.79
CA SER A 520 -2.00 17.48 -12.62
C SER A 520 -0.79 16.80 -11.97
N GLN A 521 0.10 17.56 -11.31
CA GLN A 521 1.27 17.01 -10.63
C GLN A 521 0.88 16.23 -9.37
N ARG A 522 -0.07 16.75 -8.59
CA ARG A 522 -0.67 16.05 -7.43
C ARG A 522 -1.27 14.71 -7.84
N LEU A 523 -1.96 14.69 -8.98
CA LEU A 523 -2.61 13.50 -9.50
C LEU A 523 -1.57 12.45 -9.91
N GLY A 524 -0.45 12.89 -10.51
CA GLY A 524 0.70 12.04 -10.82
C GLY A 524 1.28 11.38 -9.57
N CYS A 525 1.47 12.16 -8.50
CA CYS A 525 1.93 11.61 -7.21
C CYS A 525 0.93 10.61 -6.61
N CYS A 526 -0.38 10.86 -6.72
CA CYS A 526 -1.41 9.92 -6.25
C CYS A 526 -1.35 8.59 -7.00
N LEU A 527 -1.16 8.61 -8.33
CA LEU A 527 -1.01 7.39 -9.13
C LEU A 527 0.26 6.62 -8.73
N SER A 528 1.40 7.32 -8.62
CA SER A 528 2.66 6.70 -8.18
C SER A 528 2.53 6.10 -6.78
N LEU A 529 1.87 6.80 -5.84
CA LEU A 529 1.65 6.29 -4.49
C LEU A 529 0.81 5.02 -4.51
N LEU A 530 -0.31 5.01 -5.23
CA LEU A 530 -1.22 3.86 -5.33
C LEU A 530 -0.52 2.63 -5.92
N LEU A 531 0.20 2.78 -7.04
CA LEU A 531 0.85 1.63 -7.69
C LEU A 531 2.08 1.18 -6.89
N MET A 532 2.84 2.11 -6.32
CA MET A 532 4.03 1.78 -5.52
C MET A 532 3.68 1.13 -4.19
N SER A 533 2.59 1.55 -3.53
CA SER A 533 2.10 0.87 -2.33
C SER A 533 1.55 -0.52 -2.64
N MET A 534 1.00 -0.71 -3.85
CA MET A 534 0.50 -2.01 -4.32
C MET A 534 1.65 -2.99 -4.56
N VAL A 535 2.71 -2.61 -5.30
CA VAL A 535 3.87 -3.52 -5.44
C VAL A 535 4.59 -3.74 -4.11
N SER A 536 4.63 -2.72 -3.24
CA SER A 536 5.32 -2.89 -1.97
C SER A 536 4.55 -3.73 -0.96
N SER A 537 3.21 -3.67 -0.95
CA SER A 537 2.42 -4.56 -0.11
C SER A 537 2.55 -6.00 -0.61
N ALA A 538 2.69 -6.19 -1.93
CA ALA A 538 2.95 -7.50 -2.52
C ALA A 538 4.32 -8.07 -2.12
N MET A 539 5.37 -7.25 -2.21
CA MET A 539 6.74 -7.64 -1.86
C MET A 539 6.90 -8.07 -0.39
N TRP A 540 6.13 -7.47 0.53
CA TRP A 540 6.17 -7.79 1.96
C TRP A 540 5.10 -8.79 2.39
N LEU A 541 4.25 -9.28 1.48
CA LEU A 541 3.18 -10.22 1.79
C LEU A 541 3.76 -11.54 2.33
N ARG A 542 3.40 -11.90 3.56
CA ARG A 542 3.77 -13.18 4.17
C ARG A 542 2.63 -14.19 3.96
N ASP A 543 2.97 -15.46 3.68
CA ASP A 543 1.95 -16.50 3.50
C ASP A 543 1.13 -16.72 4.77
N GLU A 544 -0.17 -16.46 4.68
CA GLU A 544 -1.11 -16.40 5.80
C GLU A 544 -1.47 -17.77 6.39
N ILE A 545 -0.95 -18.89 5.87
CA ILE A 545 -1.48 -20.22 6.19
C ILE A 545 -1.14 -20.68 7.63
N LYS A 546 -0.17 -20.06 8.34
CA LYS A 546 0.34 -20.63 9.61
C LYS A 546 0.53 -19.70 10.80
N THR A 547 0.01 -18.47 10.80
CA THR A 547 0.01 -17.66 12.02
C THR A 547 -1.37 -17.64 12.63
N GLN A 548 -1.52 -18.21 13.83
CA GLN A 548 -2.68 -17.93 14.68
C GLN A 548 -2.90 -16.42 14.69
N VAL A 549 -4.14 -16.01 14.44
CA VAL A 549 -4.55 -14.61 14.31
C VAL A 549 -4.34 -13.92 15.66
N VAL A 550 -3.13 -13.41 15.91
CA VAL A 550 -2.90 -12.46 17.00
C VAL A 550 -3.49 -11.14 16.50
N GLN A 551 -4.75 -10.88 16.89
CA GLN A 551 -5.38 -9.58 16.71
C GLN A 551 -4.50 -8.54 17.41
N ALA A 552 -3.89 -7.64 16.64
CA ALA A 552 -2.96 -6.65 17.18
C ALA A 552 -3.71 -5.57 17.94
N VAL A 553 -4.74 -5.02 17.30
CA VAL A 553 -5.52 -3.88 17.78
C VAL A 553 -6.88 -3.91 17.08
N SER A 554 -7.97 -3.90 17.85
CA SER A 554 -9.33 -3.64 17.35
C SER A 554 -9.68 -2.18 17.59
N LEU A 555 -9.74 -1.37 16.53
CA LEU A 555 -10.19 0.02 16.57
C LEU A 555 -11.59 0.09 15.95
N GLY A 556 -12.62 -0.17 16.74
CA GLY A 556 -14.01 -0.20 16.28
C GLY A 556 -14.25 -1.33 15.24
N PRO A 557 -14.91 -1.06 14.09
CA PRO A 557 -15.19 -2.10 13.08
C PRO A 557 -13.94 -2.58 12.32
N PHE A 558 -12.77 -1.98 12.56
CA PHE A 558 -11.52 -2.36 11.91
C PHE A 558 -10.70 -3.26 12.83
N SER A 559 -10.47 -4.50 12.39
CA SER A 559 -9.54 -5.44 13.03
C SER A 559 -8.26 -5.51 12.21
N PHE A 560 -7.13 -5.22 12.86
CA PHE A 560 -5.81 -5.28 12.22
C PHE A 560 -5.03 -6.49 12.74
N THR A 561 -4.52 -7.33 11.82
CA THR A 561 -3.58 -8.40 12.15
C THR A 561 -2.17 -7.83 12.33
N LEU A 562 -1.36 -8.40 13.23
CA LEU A 562 0.04 -7.93 13.40
C LEU A 562 0.84 -7.98 12.08
N ASN A 563 0.59 -9.01 11.26
CA ASN A 563 1.19 -9.14 9.94
C ASN A 563 0.70 -8.04 8.98
N GLY A 564 -0.59 -7.70 9.01
CA GLY A 564 -1.16 -6.59 8.23
C GLY A 564 -0.57 -5.23 8.64
N VAL A 565 -0.33 -5.02 9.94
CA VAL A 565 0.33 -3.79 10.42
C VAL A 565 1.79 -3.74 9.97
N TYR A 566 2.53 -4.85 10.11
CA TYR A 566 3.92 -4.94 9.67
C TYR A 566 4.07 -4.68 8.17
N THR A 567 3.26 -5.33 7.33
CA THR A 567 3.25 -5.11 5.88
C THR A 567 2.93 -3.66 5.52
N GLY A 568 1.96 -3.03 6.19
CA GLY A 568 1.63 -1.62 6.00
C GLY A 568 2.77 -0.66 6.38
N ILE A 569 3.49 -0.93 7.48
CA ILE A 569 4.65 -0.12 7.90
C ILE A 569 5.79 -0.28 6.89
N MET A 570 6.13 -1.50 6.51
CA MET A 570 7.20 -1.75 5.55
C MET A 570 6.88 -1.17 4.17
N ALA A 571 5.62 -1.27 3.71
CA ALA A 571 5.16 -0.64 2.49
C ALA A 571 5.22 0.89 2.53
N SER A 572 4.99 1.50 3.70
CA SER A 572 5.14 2.95 3.86
C SER A 572 6.60 3.39 3.79
N LEU A 573 7.51 2.63 4.42
CA LEU A 573 8.95 2.91 4.43
C LEU A 573 9.58 2.83 3.03
N THR A 574 9.16 1.86 2.21
CA THR A 574 9.64 1.71 0.83
C THR A 574 9.12 2.80 -0.11
N CYS A 575 7.87 3.26 0.07
CA CYS A 575 7.28 4.29 -0.79
C CYS A 575 7.81 5.71 -0.48
N LEU A 576 8.16 5.99 0.78
CA LEU A 576 8.55 7.32 1.26
C LEU A 576 9.68 7.99 0.45
N PRO A 577 10.84 7.35 0.16
CA PRO A 577 11.93 8.02 -0.54
C PRO A 577 11.54 8.45 -1.96
N VAL A 578 10.79 7.61 -2.68
CA VAL A 578 10.40 7.87 -4.07
C VAL A 578 9.33 8.96 -4.13
N ILE A 579 8.25 8.81 -3.36
CA ILE A 579 7.16 9.79 -3.34
C ILE A 579 7.64 11.12 -2.77
N GLY A 580 8.47 11.10 -1.73
CA GLY A 580 9.12 12.28 -1.16
C GLY A 580 9.96 13.03 -2.19
N ALA A 581 10.79 12.32 -2.96
CA ALA A 581 11.58 12.93 -4.03
C ALA A 581 10.70 13.58 -5.11
N ILE A 582 9.65 12.89 -5.58
CA ILE A 582 8.73 13.42 -6.60
C ILE A 582 8.04 14.70 -6.07
N VAL A 583 7.53 14.68 -4.84
CA VAL A 583 6.86 15.84 -4.22
C VAL A 583 7.81 17.02 -4.06
N LEU A 584 9.03 16.79 -3.55
CA LEU A 584 10.04 17.85 -3.37
C LEU A 584 10.44 18.48 -4.72
N LEU A 585 10.65 17.67 -5.76
CA LEU A 585 10.98 18.17 -7.09
C LEU A 585 9.85 19.05 -7.65
N PHE A 586 8.59 18.64 -7.50
CA PHE A 586 7.47 19.45 -7.96
C PHE A 586 7.29 20.73 -7.15
N GLN A 587 7.36 20.67 -5.82
CA GLN A 587 7.16 21.83 -4.93
C GLN A 587 8.24 22.91 -5.09
N TYR A 588 9.51 22.52 -5.26
CA TYR A 588 10.63 23.46 -5.29
C TYR A 588 11.04 23.92 -6.70
N SER A 589 10.41 23.39 -7.76
CA SER A 589 10.76 23.72 -9.15
C SER A 589 10.17 25.05 -9.65
N ARG A 590 11.01 25.90 -10.25
CA ARG A 590 10.59 27.23 -10.74
C ARG A 590 9.61 27.15 -11.93
N PRO A 591 8.70 28.13 -12.10
CA PRO A 591 7.94 28.31 -13.33
C PRO A 591 8.84 28.68 -14.53
N SER A 592 8.44 28.29 -15.74
CA SER A 592 9.23 28.53 -16.95
C SER A 592 9.32 30.03 -17.25
N ASN A 593 10.54 30.56 -17.44
CA ASN A 593 10.77 31.97 -17.75
C ASN A 593 10.57 32.30 -19.23
N LYS A 594 9.74 31.53 -19.95
CA LYS A 594 9.32 31.87 -21.31
C LYS A 594 8.36 33.05 -21.21
N GLY A 595 8.92 34.26 -21.28
CA GLY A 595 8.17 35.47 -21.55
C GLY A 595 7.27 35.23 -22.78
N ASN A 596 6.05 35.77 -22.72
CA ASN A 596 5.29 36.02 -23.93
C ASN A 596 5.78 37.38 -24.48
N PRO A 597 6.63 37.44 -25.51
CA PRO A 597 6.70 38.62 -26.35
C PRO A 597 5.52 38.54 -27.31
N ARG A 598 4.40 39.18 -26.96
CA ARG A 598 3.40 39.68 -27.92
C ARG A 598 2.35 40.49 -27.16
N VAL A 599 2.04 41.65 -27.70
CA VAL A 599 1.18 42.74 -27.19
C VAL A 599 1.84 43.71 -26.19
N ARG A 600 2.96 44.30 -26.60
CA ARG A 600 3.21 45.73 -26.37
C ARG A 600 3.97 46.24 -27.58
N ASP A 601 3.23 46.70 -28.58
CA ASP A 601 3.69 47.65 -29.59
C ASP A 601 2.43 48.34 -30.06
N VAL A 602 2.07 49.44 -29.41
CA VAL A 602 1.74 50.77 -29.97
C VAL A 602 1.39 51.63 -28.74
N GLU A 603 2.37 52.42 -28.30
CA GLU A 603 2.24 53.84 -27.88
C GLU A 603 3.30 54.22 -26.83
N MET A 604 4.07 55.22 -27.26
CA MET A 604 5.01 56.09 -26.54
C MET A 604 6.33 55.49 -26.04
N GLY A 605 7.38 55.86 -26.78
CA GLY A 605 8.76 55.73 -26.35
C GLY A 605 9.08 56.68 -25.19
N VAL A 606 9.71 56.12 -24.18
CA VAL A 606 10.54 56.83 -23.20
C VAL A 606 11.76 55.95 -22.94
N SER A 607 12.91 56.62 -22.83
CA SER A 607 14.28 56.11 -22.83
C SER A 607 14.58 55.01 -21.79
N ALA A 608 15.63 54.25 -22.09
CA ALA A 608 16.17 53.17 -21.29
C ALA A 608 16.68 53.65 -19.91
N GLU A 609 16.29 52.93 -18.85
CA GLU A 609 16.91 53.03 -17.53
C GLU A 609 17.27 51.63 -17.00
N ALA A 610 18.42 51.56 -16.32
CA ALA A 610 19.25 50.41 -16.03
C ALA A 610 18.61 49.31 -15.15
N PRO A 611 19.07 48.04 -15.24
CA PRO A 611 18.49 46.92 -14.53
C PRO A 611 18.79 47.00 -13.02
N THR A 612 17.77 47.24 -12.20
CA THR A 612 17.87 47.11 -10.75
C THR A 612 17.94 45.63 -10.36
N GLN A 613 19.00 45.26 -9.64
CA GLN A 613 19.31 43.90 -9.21
C GLN A 613 18.15 43.25 -8.43
N GLN A 614 17.51 42.25 -9.02
CA GLN A 614 16.69 41.29 -8.28
C GLN A 614 17.62 40.25 -7.63
N GLY A 615 17.64 40.19 -6.30
CA GLY A 615 18.39 39.18 -5.55
C GLY A 615 18.00 37.74 -5.94
N PRO A 616 18.90 36.76 -5.75
CA PRO A 616 18.76 35.42 -6.32
C PRO A 616 17.55 34.71 -5.71
N ALA A 617 16.55 34.39 -6.55
CA ALA A 617 15.42 33.57 -6.12
C ALA A 617 15.94 32.19 -5.69
N LYS A 618 15.56 31.71 -4.50
CA LYS A 618 15.85 30.36 -4.00
C LYS A 618 14.83 29.37 -4.59
N GLY A 619 15.27 28.36 -5.35
CA GLY A 619 14.41 27.32 -5.93
C GLY A 619 15.11 26.49 -7.01
N LEU A 620 14.66 25.26 -7.25
CA LEU A 620 15.25 24.32 -8.22
C LEU A 620 15.01 24.78 -9.66
N PRO A 621 15.92 24.45 -10.60
CA PRO A 621 15.75 24.74 -12.02
C PRO A 621 14.45 24.18 -12.60
N HIS A 622 13.93 24.82 -13.67
CA HIS A 622 12.70 24.38 -14.34
C HIS A 622 12.79 22.94 -14.89
N TRP A 623 13.98 22.48 -15.29
CA TRP A 623 14.16 21.13 -15.83
C TRP A 623 13.84 20.02 -14.83
N CYS A 624 13.93 20.29 -13.52
CA CYS A 624 13.54 19.37 -12.46
C CYS A 624 12.06 18.94 -12.54
N LYS A 625 11.18 19.74 -13.18
CA LYS A 625 9.79 19.33 -13.44
C LYS A 625 9.69 18.14 -14.38
N TYR A 626 10.56 18.08 -15.40
CA TYR A 626 10.57 16.96 -16.34
C TYR A 626 11.11 15.71 -15.67
N VAL A 627 12.14 15.85 -14.83
CA VAL A 627 12.67 14.73 -14.02
C VAL A 627 11.58 14.15 -13.11
N ALA A 628 10.82 15.01 -12.44
CA ALA A 628 9.71 14.56 -11.59
C ALA A 628 8.66 13.77 -12.38
N TRP A 629 8.28 14.23 -13.57
CA TRP A 629 7.37 13.48 -14.44
C TRP A 629 7.95 12.16 -14.95
N VAL A 630 9.25 12.11 -15.27
CA VAL A 630 9.94 10.85 -15.62
C VAL A 630 9.90 9.88 -14.44
N LEU A 631 10.15 10.34 -13.22
CA LEU A 631 10.05 9.52 -12.01
C LEU A 631 8.62 9.02 -11.76
N VAL A 632 7.60 9.83 -12.03
CA VAL A 632 6.19 9.41 -11.94
C VAL A 632 5.91 8.28 -12.93
N VAL A 633 6.35 8.40 -14.19
CA VAL A 633 6.16 7.35 -15.20
C VAL A 633 6.93 6.08 -14.85
N LEU A 634 8.21 6.20 -14.48
CA LEU A 634 9.04 5.04 -14.12
C LEU A 634 8.51 4.31 -12.90
N SER A 635 8.09 5.04 -11.85
CA SER A 635 7.48 4.41 -10.68
C SER A 635 6.16 3.73 -11.04
N ALA A 636 5.28 4.38 -11.79
CA ALA A 636 3.99 3.80 -12.17
C ALA A 636 4.15 2.54 -13.05
N VAL A 637 4.98 2.59 -14.09
CA VAL A 637 5.20 1.46 -15.01
C VAL A 637 5.93 0.33 -14.30
N GLY A 638 7.01 0.62 -13.56
CA GLY A 638 7.75 -0.39 -12.81
C GLY A 638 6.84 -1.10 -11.80
N SER A 639 6.09 -0.35 -11.00
CA SER A 639 5.17 -0.92 -10.02
C SER A 639 4.02 -1.72 -10.65
N ALA A 640 3.49 -1.28 -11.81
CA ALA A 640 2.47 -2.03 -12.53
C ALA A 640 3.01 -3.37 -13.03
N VAL A 641 4.19 -3.38 -13.66
CA VAL A 641 4.82 -4.61 -14.18
C VAL A 641 5.08 -5.59 -13.03
N PHE A 642 5.76 -5.16 -11.97
CA PHE A 642 6.11 -6.05 -10.87
C PHE A 642 4.88 -6.57 -10.12
N THR A 643 3.83 -5.77 -9.97
CA THR A 643 2.59 -6.28 -9.37
C THR A 643 1.95 -7.38 -10.22
N VAL A 644 1.94 -7.23 -11.54
CA VAL A 644 1.44 -8.30 -12.44
C VAL A 644 2.30 -9.55 -12.32
N LEU A 645 3.63 -9.39 -12.25
CA LEU A 645 4.54 -10.53 -12.08
C LEU A 645 4.28 -11.28 -10.77
N TYR A 646 4.10 -10.57 -9.65
CA TYR A 646 3.72 -11.20 -8.38
C TYR A 646 2.36 -11.90 -8.46
N SER A 647 1.39 -11.33 -9.16
CA SER A 647 0.08 -11.96 -9.32
C SER A 647 0.13 -13.27 -10.12
N LEU A 648 0.99 -13.32 -11.15
CA LEU A 648 1.19 -14.52 -11.94
C LEU A 648 1.84 -15.64 -11.12
N GLU A 649 2.79 -15.29 -10.25
CA GLU A 649 3.44 -16.24 -9.35
C GLU A 649 2.47 -16.83 -8.32
N TRP A 650 1.55 -16.03 -7.79
CA TRP A 650 0.61 -16.47 -6.76
C TRP A 650 -0.62 -17.22 -7.28
N GLY A 651 -0.99 -17.02 -8.55
CA GLY A 651 -2.24 -17.52 -9.10
C GLY A 651 -3.48 -16.74 -8.61
N LYS A 652 -4.65 -17.08 -9.18
CA LYS A 652 -5.89 -16.30 -9.06
C LYS A 652 -6.38 -16.12 -7.62
N ASP A 653 -6.54 -17.21 -6.88
CA ASP A 653 -7.21 -17.16 -5.55
C ASP A 653 -6.44 -16.32 -4.53
N LYS A 654 -5.11 -16.44 -4.51
CA LYS A 654 -4.26 -15.68 -3.60
C LYS A 654 -4.18 -14.22 -4.01
N SER A 655 -4.11 -13.97 -5.32
CA SER A 655 -4.16 -12.63 -5.92
C SER A 655 -5.43 -11.85 -5.56
N GLU A 656 -6.61 -12.48 -5.65
CA GLU A 656 -7.90 -11.83 -5.33
C GLU A 656 -8.06 -11.50 -3.84
N ARG A 657 -7.68 -12.44 -2.96
CA ARG A 657 -7.70 -12.21 -1.51
C ARG A 657 -6.74 -11.10 -1.09
N TRP A 658 -5.53 -11.11 -1.65
CA TRP A 658 -4.58 -10.04 -1.40
C TRP A 658 -5.09 -8.68 -1.90
N LEU A 659 -5.67 -8.63 -3.10
CA LEU A 659 -6.14 -7.39 -3.71
C LEU A 659 -7.25 -6.74 -2.87
N SER A 660 -8.22 -7.53 -2.41
CA SER A 660 -9.30 -7.05 -1.53
C SER A 660 -8.79 -6.55 -0.18
N GLY A 661 -7.87 -7.28 0.46
CA GLY A 661 -7.21 -6.86 1.69
C GLY A 661 -6.39 -5.58 1.53
N TYR A 662 -5.68 -5.45 0.40
CA TYR A 662 -4.91 -4.26 0.06
C TYR A 662 -5.79 -3.02 -0.09
N PHE A 663 -6.91 -3.10 -0.83
CA PHE A 663 -7.80 -1.95 -0.99
C PHE A 663 -8.38 -1.48 0.35
N LEU A 664 -8.79 -2.39 1.22
CA LEU A 664 -9.29 -2.04 2.55
C LEU A 664 -8.21 -1.31 3.37
N ALA A 665 -6.98 -1.82 3.36
CA ALA A 665 -5.85 -1.20 4.06
C ALA A 665 -5.47 0.17 3.47
N PHE A 666 -5.48 0.31 2.15
CA PHE A 666 -5.17 1.55 1.46
C PHE A 666 -6.22 2.64 1.73
N LEU A 667 -7.51 2.27 1.74
CA LEU A 667 -8.59 3.18 2.13
C LEU A 667 -8.48 3.62 3.59
N ALA A 668 -8.13 2.70 4.50
CA ALA A 668 -7.87 3.04 5.89
C ALA A 668 -6.67 4.01 6.03
N ASP A 669 -5.60 3.86 5.25
CA ASP A 669 -4.48 4.80 5.27
C ASP A 669 -4.90 6.20 4.80
N ILE A 670 -5.66 6.30 3.70
CA ILE A 670 -6.16 7.58 3.16
C ILE A 670 -7.11 8.28 4.15
N PHE A 671 -8.07 7.57 4.74
CA PHE A 671 -9.13 8.21 5.53
C PHE A 671 -8.80 8.33 7.02
N VAL A 672 -7.89 7.52 7.55
CA VAL A 672 -7.59 7.46 8.99
C VAL A 672 -6.16 7.89 9.28
N MET A 673 -5.18 7.18 8.71
CA MET A 673 -3.76 7.38 9.10
C MET A 673 -3.18 8.69 8.58
N GLN A 674 -3.42 9.06 7.32
CA GLN A 674 -2.90 10.31 6.74
C GLN A 674 -3.47 11.56 7.44
N PRO A 675 -4.80 11.70 7.66
CA PRO A 675 -5.35 12.80 8.44
C PRO A 675 -4.84 12.82 9.89
N GLY A 676 -4.69 11.65 10.53
CA GLY A 676 -4.13 11.55 11.88
C GLY A 676 -2.70 12.11 11.98
N LYS A 677 -1.83 11.78 11.01
CA LYS A 677 -0.47 12.32 10.92
C LYS A 677 -0.47 13.85 10.78
N ILE A 678 -1.32 14.40 9.90
CA ILE A 678 -1.43 15.85 9.67
C ILE A 678 -1.99 16.56 10.89
N PHE A 679 -2.97 15.97 11.57
CA PHE A 679 -3.53 16.49 12.81
C PHE A 679 -2.45 16.63 13.90
N LEU A 680 -1.64 15.59 14.11
CA LEU A 680 -0.56 15.58 15.10
C LEU A 680 0.53 16.60 14.75
N LEU A 681 0.94 16.70 13.48
CA LEU A 681 1.90 17.71 13.01
C LEU A 681 1.36 19.14 13.20
N THR A 682 0.06 19.34 12.97
CA THR A 682 -0.59 20.65 13.14
C THR A 682 -0.64 21.06 14.60
N ILE A 683 -0.92 20.12 15.52
CA ILE A 683 -0.82 20.38 16.97
C ILE A 683 0.60 20.88 17.31
N VAL A 684 1.62 20.09 16.98
CA VAL A 684 3.02 20.41 17.31
C VAL A 684 3.42 21.78 16.76
N THR A 685 3.10 22.08 15.49
CA THR A 685 3.45 23.36 14.86
C THR A 685 2.69 24.54 15.46
N CYS A 686 1.43 24.38 15.88
CA CYS A 686 0.67 25.40 16.59
C CYS A 686 1.19 25.66 18.01
N PHE A 687 1.78 24.66 18.68
CA PHE A 687 2.39 24.84 20.00
C PHE A 687 3.78 25.48 19.94
N VAL A 688 4.63 25.06 19.00
CA VAL A 688 6.05 25.48 18.92
C VAL A 688 6.26 26.74 18.07
N GLY A 689 5.42 26.99 17.06
CA GLY A 689 5.69 27.93 15.97
C GLY A 689 4.66 29.03 15.76
N LYS A 690 3.92 29.49 16.79
CA LYS A 690 2.78 30.43 16.67
C LYS A 690 3.05 31.64 15.76
N THR A 691 4.19 32.31 15.91
CA THR A 691 4.58 33.49 15.12
C THR A 691 4.87 33.18 13.66
N GLN A 692 5.37 31.97 13.35
CA GLN A 692 5.57 31.51 11.98
C GLN A 692 4.26 31.10 11.31
N VAL A 693 3.34 30.47 12.06
CA VAL A 693 2.01 30.08 11.58
C VAL A 693 1.18 31.32 11.20
N VAL A 694 1.14 32.34 12.05
CA VAL A 694 0.49 33.63 11.75
C VAL A 694 1.10 34.26 10.48
N LYS A 695 2.43 34.27 10.36
CA LYS A 695 3.10 34.74 9.13
C LYS A 695 2.72 33.87 7.92
N LYS A 696 2.63 32.54 8.01
CA LYS A 696 2.24 31.65 6.90
C LYS A 696 0.81 31.94 6.43
N ILE A 697 -0.13 32.14 7.36
CA ILE A 697 -1.55 32.40 7.08
C ILE A 697 -1.79 33.76 6.42
N PHE A 698 -1.02 34.80 6.80
CA PHE A 698 -1.28 36.18 6.36
C PHE A 698 -0.28 36.77 5.35
N LYS A 699 0.94 36.23 5.22
CA LYS A 699 2.03 36.88 4.44
C LYS A 699 2.04 36.55 2.94
N LYS A 700 1.12 35.73 2.41
CA LYS A 700 1.15 35.22 1.02
C LYS A 700 0.60 36.19 -0.07
N LYS A 701 0.61 37.51 0.14
CA LYS A 701 0.21 38.50 -0.90
C LYS A 701 1.13 39.71 -1.05
N ARG A 702 2.40 39.48 -1.42
CA ARG A 702 3.21 40.48 -2.13
C ARG A 702 3.43 40.02 -3.57
N GLY A 703 2.44 40.28 -4.43
CA GLY A 703 2.55 40.17 -5.88
C GLY A 703 2.61 41.56 -6.54
N PRO A 704 3.09 41.67 -7.79
CA PRO A 704 3.65 42.88 -8.44
C PRO A 704 2.65 43.99 -8.82
N ALA A 705 1.47 44.03 -8.20
CA ALA A 705 0.46 45.08 -8.45
C ALA A 705 0.86 46.45 -7.87
N LEU A 706 1.90 46.51 -7.02
CA LEU A 706 2.39 47.74 -6.39
C LEU A 706 3.04 48.71 -7.40
N ILE A 707 3.56 48.22 -8.53
CA ILE A 707 4.36 49.05 -9.46
C ILE A 707 3.48 49.86 -10.43
N LYS A 708 2.27 49.41 -10.77
CA LYS A 708 1.38 50.16 -11.69
C LYS A 708 0.59 51.29 -11.03
N ALA A 709 0.46 51.31 -9.69
CA ALA A 709 -0.33 52.31 -9.00
C ALA A 709 0.45 53.59 -8.67
N ASN A 710 1.79 53.54 -8.63
CA ASN A 710 2.64 54.68 -8.28
C ASN A 710 3.11 55.52 -9.47
N VAL A 711 2.87 55.09 -10.72
CA VAL A 711 3.32 55.81 -11.92
C VAL A 711 2.29 56.83 -12.44
N VAL A 712 1.05 56.82 -11.93
CA VAL A 712 -0.03 57.66 -12.47
C VAL A 712 -0.29 58.94 -11.65
N SER A 713 0.46 59.21 -10.59
CA SER A 713 0.21 60.38 -9.71
C SER A 713 1.06 61.62 -10.00
N SER A 714 1.44 61.88 -11.25
CA SER A 714 2.18 63.10 -11.59
C SER A 714 1.76 63.73 -12.92
N GLN A 715 0.51 64.15 -13.07
CA GLN A 715 0.24 65.33 -13.89
C GLN A 715 -1.13 65.92 -13.53
N ARG A 716 -1.13 67.15 -13.04
CA ARG A 716 -2.29 67.95 -12.71
C ARG A 716 -2.24 69.16 -13.62
N GLU A 717 -3.24 69.36 -14.46
CA GLU A 717 -3.57 70.67 -15.01
C GLU A 717 -5.05 70.74 -15.37
N ALA A 718 -5.65 71.89 -15.07
CA ALA A 718 -7.08 72.14 -15.02
C ALA A 718 -7.64 72.54 -16.39
N GLY A 719 -8.84 72.07 -16.72
CA GLY A 719 -9.61 72.51 -17.88
C GLY A 719 -11.03 71.94 -17.87
N PHE A 720 -12.01 72.80 -18.16
CA PHE A 720 -13.45 72.48 -18.18
C PHE A 720 -13.77 71.41 -19.24
N ASN A 721 -14.37 70.29 -18.85
CA ASN A 721 -14.32 69.05 -19.62
C ASN A 721 -15.60 68.75 -20.45
N CYS A 722 -15.60 69.11 -21.73
CA CYS A 722 -16.64 68.71 -22.70
C CYS A 722 -16.68 67.19 -22.99
N ASP A 723 -15.64 66.43 -22.62
CA ASP A 723 -15.63 64.97 -22.77
C ASP A 723 -16.47 64.26 -21.71
N ALA A 724 -16.79 64.90 -20.58
CA ALA A 724 -17.67 64.32 -19.56
C ALA A 724 -19.11 64.12 -20.08
N PHE A 725 -19.62 65.04 -20.92
CA PHE A 725 -20.95 64.93 -21.52
C PHE A 725 -20.99 63.94 -22.69
N ARG A 726 -19.91 63.90 -23.50
CA ARG A 726 -19.74 62.94 -24.60
C ARG A 726 -19.51 61.51 -24.08
N MET A 727 -18.79 61.35 -22.97
CA MET A 727 -18.63 60.07 -22.28
C MET A 727 -19.91 59.60 -21.60
N ARG A 728 -20.75 60.48 -21.04
CA ARG A 728 -22.02 60.08 -20.41
C ARG A 728 -23.00 59.46 -21.42
N ARG A 729 -23.19 60.07 -22.60
CA ARG A 729 -24.03 59.51 -23.68
C ARG A 729 -23.41 58.26 -24.34
N LYS A 730 -22.08 58.16 -24.39
CA LYS A 730 -21.35 56.97 -24.85
C LYS A 730 -21.43 55.84 -23.82
N MET A 731 -21.39 56.15 -22.52
CA MET A 731 -21.60 55.22 -21.40
C MET A 731 -23.05 54.74 -21.32
N GLU A 732 -24.06 55.57 -21.63
CA GLU A 732 -25.46 55.13 -21.70
C GLU A 732 -25.71 54.14 -22.86
N ARG A 733 -25.09 54.35 -24.04
CA ARG A 733 -25.16 53.37 -25.16
C ARG A 733 -24.31 52.12 -24.90
N LEU A 734 -23.17 52.26 -24.22
CA LEU A 734 -22.35 51.15 -23.75
C LEU A 734 -23.03 50.38 -22.61
N SER A 735 -23.90 51.01 -21.81
CA SER A 735 -24.67 50.42 -20.72
C SER A 735 -25.75 49.45 -21.24
N MET A 736 -26.48 49.81 -22.29
CA MET A 736 -27.45 48.89 -22.92
C MET A 736 -26.75 47.74 -23.67
N ARG A 737 -25.64 48.01 -24.38
CA ARG A 737 -24.80 46.96 -24.99
C ARG A 737 -24.08 46.10 -23.95
N SER A 738 -23.67 46.67 -22.82
CA SER A 738 -23.04 45.93 -21.73
C SER A 738 -24.05 45.06 -21.02
N LEU A 739 -25.29 45.52 -20.77
CA LEU A 739 -26.34 44.68 -20.18
C LEU A 739 -26.69 43.48 -21.08
N ALA A 740 -26.74 43.68 -22.41
CA ALA A 740 -26.95 42.60 -23.38
C ALA A 740 -25.75 41.64 -23.45
N ASN A 741 -24.51 42.17 -23.46
CA ASN A 741 -23.29 41.39 -23.40
C ASN A 741 -23.13 40.65 -22.07
N ILE A 742 -23.57 41.24 -20.96
CA ILE A 742 -23.61 40.66 -19.61
C ILE A 742 -24.69 39.57 -19.55
N LYS A 743 -25.88 39.78 -20.13
CA LYS A 743 -26.91 38.72 -20.25
C LYS A 743 -26.42 37.57 -21.13
N GLN A 744 -25.75 37.84 -22.24
CA GLN A 744 -25.13 36.81 -23.09
C GLN A 744 -23.95 36.10 -22.39
N ALA A 745 -23.12 36.82 -21.64
CA ALA A 745 -22.05 36.26 -20.84
C ALA A 745 -22.61 35.38 -19.70
N ARG A 746 -23.69 35.81 -19.04
CA ARG A 746 -24.44 35.01 -18.04
C ARG A 746 -25.02 33.75 -18.66
N MET A 747 -25.57 33.81 -19.88
CA MET A 747 -26.08 32.64 -20.61
C MET A 747 -24.95 31.69 -21.01
N ARG A 748 -23.81 32.21 -21.48
CA ARG A 748 -22.61 31.41 -21.78
C ARG A 748 -22.06 30.74 -20.52
N GLN A 749 -21.94 31.47 -19.42
CA GLN A 749 -21.43 30.94 -18.15
C GLN A 749 -22.37 29.91 -17.51
N ARG A 750 -23.69 30.09 -17.62
CA ARG A 750 -24.68 29.06 -17.22
C ARG A 750 -24.60 27.81 -18.09
N ARG A 751 -24.28 27.96 -19.38
CA ARG A 751 -24.07 26.84 -20.31
C ARG A 751 -22.77 26.11 -19.99
N ASP A 752 -21.67 26.84 -19.76
CA ASP A 752 -20.36 26.28 -19.42
C ASP A 752 -20.42 25.54 -18.07
N ARG A 753 -21.18 26.06 -17.10
CA ARG A 753 -21.41 25.38 -15.81
C ARG A 753 -22.25 24.12 -15.97
N ARG A 754 -23.37 24.18 -16.70
CA ARG A 754 -24.18 22.98 -16.99
C ARG A 754 -23.38 21.94 -17.76
N PHE A 755 -22.58 22.36 -18.73
CA PHE A 755 -21.68 21.50 -19.46
C PHE A 755 -20.66 20.83 -18.53
N GLY A 756 -20.08 21.57 -17.57
CA GLY A 756 -19.20 20.99 -16.55
C GLY A 756 -19.89 19.99 -15.63
N GLU A 757 -21.13 20.26 -15.21
CA GLU A 757 -21.97 19.34 -14.43
C GLU A 757 -22.29 18.06 -15.25
N THR A 758 -22.71 18.21 -16.51
CA THR A 758 -22.97 17.06 -17.42
C THR A 758 -21.72 16.25 -17.71
N VAL A 759 -20.56 16.88 -17.88
CA VAL A 759 -19.27 16.20 -18.07
C VAL A 759 -18.90 15.39 -16.82
N TRP A 760 -19.26 15.87 -15.63
CA TRP A 760 -19.07 15.14 -14.37
C TRP A 760 -20.04 13.95 -14.23
N ASP A 761 -21.27 14.08 -14.73
CA ASP A 761 -22.21 12.97 -14.73
C ASP A 761 -21.78 11.88 -15.73
N ILE A 762 -21.32 12.27 -16.92
CA ILE A 762 -20.73 11.36 -17.93
C ILE A 762 -19.47 10.71 -17.37
N ALA A 763 -18.63 11.46 -16.66
CA ALA A 763 -17.44 10.95 -15.97
C ALA A 763 -17.79 9.80 -15.03
N TRP A 764 -18.73 10.07 -14.12
CA TRP A 764 -19.18 9.12 -13.12
C TRP A 764 -19.77 7.88 -13.78
N PHE A 765 -20.57 8.06 -14.83
CA PHE A 765 -21.15 6.97 -15.59
C PHE A 765 -20.09 6.12 -16.31
N CYS A 766 -19.08 6.73 -16.94
CA CYS A 766 -17.98 5.98 -17.56
C CYS A 766 -17.13 5.23 -16.53
N CYS A 767 -16.84 5.83 -15.38
CA CYS A 767 -16.15 5.14 -14.28
C CYS A 767 -16.96 3.96 -13.75
N PHE A 768 -18.26 4.19 -13.51
CA PHE A 768 -19.17 3.15 -13.06
C PHE A 768 -19.28 2.03 -14.10
N LEU A 769 -19.39 2.37 -15.38
CA LEU A 769 -19.43 1.40 -16.47
C LEU A 769 -18.15 0.59 -16.59
N LEU A 770 -16.97 1.20 -16.43
CA LEU A 770 -15.69 0.48 -16.40
C LEU A 770 -15.59 -0.47 -15.20
N LEU A 771 -16.11 -0.05 -14.04
CA LEU A 771 -16.14 -0.85 -12.81
C LEU A 771 -17.14 -2.01 -12.94
N VAL A 772 -18.32 -1.76 -13.51
CA VAL A 772 -19.30 -2.80 -13.83
C VAL A 772 -18.72 -3.77 -14.85
N LEU A 773 -18.08 -3.28 -15.91
CA LEU A 773 -17.45 -4.13 -16.92
C LEU A 773 -16.36 -5.03 -16.32
N SER A 774 -15.54 -4.53 -15.38
CA SER A 774 -14.56 -5.36 -14.69
C SER A 774 -15.22 -6.43 -13.81
N ILE A 775 -16.26 -6.08 -13.04
CA ILE A 775 -16.99 -7.05 -12.20
C ILE A 775 -17.69 -8.10 -13.07
N THR A 776 -18.32 -7.68 -14.16
CA THR A 776 -19.01 -8.62 -15.07
C THR A 776 -18.03 -9.53 -15.78
N ASN A 777 -16.83 -9.04 -16.13
CA ASN A 777 -15.81 -9.86 -16.78
C ASN A 777 -15.18 -10.89 -15.82
N GLU A 778 -15.04 -10.54 -14.53
CA GLU A 778 -14.64 -11.47 -13.46
C GLU A 778 -15.65 -12.61 -13.29
N TYR A 779 -16.95 -12.29 -13.38
CA TYR A 779 -18.03 -13.29 -13.30
C TYR A 779 -18.22 -14.06 -14.61
N HIS A 780 -17.82 -13.53 -15.77
CA HIS A 780 -18.07 -14.16 -17.07
C HIS A 780 -17.27 -15.46 -17.29
N ASN A 781 -16.20 -15.68 -16.51
CA ASN A 781 -15.47 -16.94 -16.48
C ASN A 781 -16.25 -18.10 -15.81
N THR A 782 -17.51 -17.88 -15.40
CA THR A 782 -18.45 -18.93 -14.95
C THR A 782 -19.31 -19.51 -16.10
N THR A 783 -18.83 -19.41 -17.34
CA THR A 783 -19.55 -19.87 -18.54
C THR A 783 -19.92 -21.36 -18.46
N GLU A 784 -19.10 -22.16 -17.79
CA GLU A 784 -19.35 -23.60 -17.61
C GLU A 784 -20.61 -23.89 -16.79
N GLY A 785 -20.88 -23.12 -15.72
CA GLY A 785 -22.06 -23.35 -14.87
C GLY A 785 -23.39 -23.05 -15.58
N PHE A 786 -23.40 -22.04 -16.47
CA PHE A 786 -24.56 -21.74 -17.32
C PHE A 786 -24.82 -22.87 -18.32
N HIS A 787 -23.78 -23.36 -19.00
CA HIS A 787 -23.90 -24.46 -19.95
C HIS A 787 -24.33 -25.77 -19.28
N GLN A 788 -23.83 -26.08 -18.07
CA GLN A 788 -24.27 -27.22 -17.27
C GLN A 788 -25.73 -27.10 -16.84
N THR A 789 -26.17 -25.93 -16.39
CA THR A 789 -27.56 -25.69 -16.00
C THR A 789 -28.51 -25.80 -17.21
N LEU A 790 -28.10 -25.26 -18.36
CA LEU A 790 -28.86 -25.34 -19.60
C LEU A 790 -28.97 -26.78 -20.10
N SER A 791 -27.86 -27.53 -20.10
CA SER A 791 -27.83 -28.96 -20.41
C SER A 791 -28.79 -29.74 -19.51
N THR A 792 -28.67 -29.55 -18.19
CA THR A 792 -29.53 -30.22 -17.21
C THR A 792 -31.01 -29.85 -17.40
N THR A 793 -31.32 -28.60 -17.74
CA THR A 793 -32.69 -28.14 -17.97
C THR A 793 -33.30 -28.78 -19.22
N ASN A 794 -32.54 -28.83 -20.31
CA ASN A 794 -33.00 -29.43 -21.57
C ASN A 794 -33.14 -30.95 -21.47
N THR A 795 -32.23 -31.62 -20.74
CA THR A 795 -32.24 -33.09 -20.61
C THR A 795 -33.26 -33.57 -19.57
N PHE A 796 -33.43 -32.87 -18.45
CA PHE A 796 -34.29 -33.31 -17.35
C PHE A 796 -35.59 -32.49 -17.22
N LEU A 797 -35.49 -31.18 -17.01
CA LEU A 797 -36.64 -30.36 -16.57
C LEU A 797 -37.73 -30.24 -17.64
N GLN A 798 -37.36 -30.02 -18.91
CA GLN A 798 -38.35 -29.93 -19.99
C GLN A 798 -39.16 -31.23 -20.15
N SER A 799 -38.53 -32.38 -19.93
CA SER A 799 -39.19 -33.69 -20.08
C SER A 799 -40.11 -34.06 -18.91
N VAL A 800 -39.90 -33.46 -17.72
CA VAL A 800 -40.75 -33.68 -16.53
C VAL A 800 -42.05 -32.92 -16.64
N ASP A 801 -42.04 -31.72 -17.22
CA ASP A 801 -43.21 -30.86 -17.33
C ASP A 801 -44.33 -31.50 -18.19
N ASP A 802 -43.98 -32.46 -19.07
CA ASP A 802 -44.93 -33.23 -19.87
C ASP A 802 -45.61 -34.39 -19.09
N VAL A 803 -45.19 -34.64 -17.84
CA VAL A 803 -45.68 -35.74 -17.00
C VAL A 803 -46.90 -35.32 -16.18
N ASN A 804 -48.10 -35.69 -16.63
CA ASN A 804 -49.36 -35.32 -15.98
C ASN A 804 -50.06 -36.42 -15.16
N ASP A 805 -49.58 -37.67 -15.19
CA ASP A 805 -50.24 -38.80 -14.51
C ASP A 805 -49.21 -39.79 -13.94
N HIS A 806 -49.62 -40.65 -13.00
CA HIS A 806 -48.76 -41.63 -12.35
C HIS A 806 -48.16 -42.64 -13.35
N LEU A 807 -48.91 -43.06 -14.37
CA LEU A 807 -48.41 -43.98 -15.40
C LEU A 807 -47.35 -43.31 -16.28
N THR A 808 -47.57 -42.05 -16.67
CA THR A 808 -46.59 -41.29 -17.47
C THR A 808 -45.35 -40.96 -16.64
N PHE A 809 -45.49 -40.79 -15.32
CA PHE A 809 -44.34 -40.61 -14.43
C PHE A 809 -43.43 -41.83 -14.40
N TRP A 810 -43.98 -43.04 -14.27
CA TRP A 810 -43.16 -44.26 -14.27
C TRP A 810 -42.52 -44.54 -15.64
N SER A 811 -43.21 -44.24 -16.74
CA SER A 811 -42.62 -44.32 -18.09
C SER A 811 -41.49 -43.31 -18.27
N TRP A 812 -41.71 -42.04 -17.90
CA TRP A 812 -40.69 -41.01 -17.93
C TRP A 812 -39.46 -41.36 -17.08
N LEU A 813 -39.67 -41.88 -15.87
CA LEU A 813 -38.58 -42.28 -14.97
C LEU A 813 -37.70 -43.36 -15.63
N ASN A 814 -38.31 -44.34 -16.28
CA ASN A 814 -37.61 -45.48 -16.86
C ASN A 814 -36.94 -45.15 -18.20
N GLU A 815 -37.64 -44.43 -19.07
CA GLU A 815 -37.20 -44.19 -20.45
C GLU A 815 -36.30 -42.95 -20.57
N THR A 816 -36.56 -41.91 -19.76
CA THR A 816 -35.88 -40.63 -19.88
C THR A 816 -34.94 -40.37 -18.71
N ALA A 817 -35.43 -40.46 -17.47
CA ALA A 817 -34.63 -40.07 -16.29
C ALA A 817 -33.47 -41.03 -16.01
N LEU A 818 -33.72 -42.35 -16.01
CA LEU A 818 -32.68 -43.35 -15.75
C LEU A 818 -31.63 -43.39 -16.86
N GLN A 819 -32.03 -43.32 -18.12
CA GLN A 819 -31.09 -43.24 -19.25
C GLN A 819 -30.27 -41.94 -19.22
N SER A 820 -30.84 -40.85 -18.71
CA SER A 820 -30.12 -39.59 -18.57
C SER A 820 -29.12 -39.60 -17.41
N PHE A 821 -29.49 -40.17 -16.25
CA PHE A 821 -28.58 -40.29 -15.11
C PHE A 821 -27.50 -41.36 -15.30
N TYR A 822 -27.87 -42.48 -15.93
CA TYR A 822 -27.03 -43.66 -16.12
C TYR A 822 -27.13 -44.14 -17.58
N PRO A 823 -26.48 -43.44 -18.53
CA PRO A 823 -26.58 -43.78 -19.94
C PRO A 823 -25.99 -45.17 -20.21
N GLU A 824 -26.77 -46.06 -20.84
CA GLU A 824 -26.34 -47.42 -21.19
C GLU A 824 -25.52 -47.48 -22.48
N THR A 825 -25.64 -46.47 -23.35
CA THR A 825 -24.94 -46.33 -24.63
C THR A 825 -24.25 -44.98 -24.75
N SER A 826 -23.16 -44.95 -25.52
CA SER A 826 -22.41 -43.74 -25.86
C SER A 826 -23.03 -43.01 -27.05
N TYR A 827 -22.49 -41.83 -27.40
CA TYR A 827 -23.02 -40.98 -28.47
C TYR A 827 -22.98 -41.67 -29.86
N ASN A 828 -22.23 -42.75 -29.98
CA ASN A 828 -22.06 -43.59 -31.16
C ASN A 828 -22.71 -44.98 -30.99
N ASP A 829 -23.67 -45.14 -30.07
CA ASP A 829 -24.39 -46.39 -29.76
C ASP A 829 -23.54 -47.55 -29.22
N ASP A 830 -22.27 -47.30 -28.89
CA ASP A 830 -21.40 -48.28 -28.23
C ASP A 830 -21.60 -48.32 -26.71
N LYS A 831 -21.18 -49.41 -26.05
CA LYS A 831 -21.19 -49.46 -24.58
C LYS A 831 -20.21 -48.42 -24.00
N PRO A 832 -20.64 -47.59 -23.02
CA PRO A 832 -19.80 -46.55 -22.44
C PRO A 832 -18.61 -47.17 -21.71
N ARG A 833 -17.45 -46.57 -21.94
CA ARG A 833 -16.21 -46.97 -21.27
C ARG A 833 -16.33 -46.70 -19.77
N TRP A 834 -15.49 -47.35 -18.97
CA TRP A 834 -15.59 -47.28 -17.50
C TRP A 834 -15.54 -45.85 -16.95
N PHE A 835 -14.76 -44.94 -17.57
CA PHE A 835 -14.68 -43.52 -17.18
C PHE A 835 -15.88 -42.70 -17.66
N GLU A 836 -16.50 -43.07 -18.77
CA GLU A 836 -17.67 -42.39 -19.35
C GLU A 836 -18.95 -42.64 -18.52
N ARG A 837 -18.97 -43.70 -17.70
CA ARG A 837 -20.09 -44.04 -16.79
C ARG A 837 -20.20 -43.10 -15.58
N GLY A 838 -19.17 -42.31 -15.30
CA GLY A 838 -19.22 -41.28 -14.27
C GLY A 838 -19.99 -40.03 -14.71
N PHE A 839 -20.27 -39.90 -16.00
CA PHE A 839 -20.97 -38.76 -16.58
C PHE A 839 -22.43 -39.11 -16.87
N THR A 840 -23.31 -38.10 -16.78
CA THR A 840 -24.69 -38.23 -17.24
C THR A 840 -24.73 -38.27 -18.78
N ALA A 841 -25.92 -38.43 -19.36
CA ALA A 841 -26.09 -38.54 -20.81
C ALA A 841 -25.53 -37.33 -21.60
N ASP A 842 -25.35 -36.18 -20.97
CA ASP A 842 -24.73 -35.01 -21.61
C ASP A 842 -23.19 -35.10 -21.75
N ARG A 843 -22.57 -36.14 -21.16
CA ARG A 843 -21.13 -36.42 -21.18
C ARG A 843 -20.26 -35.31 -20.57
N GLN A 844 -20.85 -34.37 -19.84
CA GLN A 844 -20.18 -33.22 -19.26
C GLN A 844 -20.42 -33.10 -17.75
N THR A 845 -21.60 -33.50 -17.27
CA THR A 845 -21.95 -33.42 -15.85
C THR A 845 -21.71 -34.75 -15.15
N VAL A 846 -21.19 -34.68 -13.92
CA VAL A 846 -20.94 -35.84 -13.07
C VAL A 846 -21.98 -35.88 -11.96
N LEU A 847 -22.50 -37.07 -11.69
CA LEU A 847 -23.48 -37.30 -10.64
C LEU A 847 -22.79 -37.27 -9.26
N VAL A 848 -22.95 -36.17 -8.52
CA VAL A 848 -22.31 -35.98 -7.20
C VAL A 848 -22.95 -36.84 -6.11
N TYR A 849 -24.26 -37.09 -6.20
CA TYR A 849 -25.01 -37.92 -5.26
C TYR A 849 -26.17 -38.65 -5.97
N PRO A 850 -26.46 -39.93 -5.64
CA PRO A 850 -27.54 -40.67 -6.29
C PRO A 850 -28.89 -39.94 -6.19
N PRO A 851 -29.70 -39.87 -7.26
CA PRO A 851 -30.98 -39.19 -7.23
C PRO A 851 -31.91 -39.87 -6.22
N SER A 852 -32.49 -39.08 -5.32
CA SER A 852 -33.40 -39.56 -4.27
C SER A 852 -34.78 -38.92 -4.41
N LEU A 853 -35.83 -39.74 -4.40
CA LEU A 853 -37.21 -39.26 -4.41
C LEU A 853 -37.74 -39.15 -2.98
N VAL A 854 -38.24 -37.97 -2.60
CA VAL A 854 -38.81 -37.74 -1.28
C VAL A 854 -40.33 -37.79 -1.38
N GLN A 855 -40.96 -38.71 -0.64
CA GLN A 855 -42.42 -38.79 -0.58
C GLN A 855 -42.97 -37.69 0.37
N GLY A 856 -43.54 -36.64 -0.21
CA GLY A 856 -44.30 -35.64 0.55
C GLY A 856 -45.65 -36.19 1.01
N ARG A 857 -45.83 -36.34 2.33
CA ARG A 857 -47.13 -36.72 2.89
C ARG A 857 -47.96 -35.46 3.15
N VAL A 858 -48.95 -35.20 2.31
CA VAL A 858 -49.89 -34.09 2.48
C VAL A 858 -51.14 -34.60 3.21
N LYS A 859 -51.61 -33.91 4.25
CA LYS A 859 -52.90 -34.23 4.88
C LYS A 859 -54.03 -33.88 3.90
N PRO A 860 -55.00 -34.78 3.65
CA PRO A 860 -56.11 -34.48 2.76
C PRO A 860 -56.98 -33.39 3.40
N VAL A 861 -56.95 -32.19 2.84
CA VAL A 861 -57.96 -31.16 3.14
C VAL A 861 -59.20 -31.51 2.33
N LEU A 862 -60.33 -31.69 3.02
CA LEU A 862 -61.65 -31.92 2.42
C LEU A 862 -61.99 -30.82 1.39
N PRO A 863 -62.68 -31.15 0.29
CA PRO A 863 -63.08 -30.16 -0.70
C PRO A 863 -64.25 -29.34 -0.14
N GLN A 864 -63.98 -28.11 0.28
CA GLN A 864 -64.96 -27.04 0.29
C GLN A 864 -64.38 -25.82 -0.42
N GLU A 865 -65.18 -25.37 -1.38
CA GLU A 865 -65.09 -24.16 -2.19
C GLU A 865 -64.23 -23.03 -1.60
N MET A 866 -63.34 -22.43 -2.41
CA MET A 866 -63.41 -21.00 -2.73
C MET A 866 -62.28 -20.55 -3.66
N HIS A 867 -62.71 -20.02 -4.79
CA HIS A 867 -62.21 -18.84 -5.50
C HIS A 867 -60.77 -18.80 -6.04
N VAL A 868 -60.76 -18.89 -7.38
CA VAL A 868 -59.99 -18.04 -8.29
C VAL A 868 -59.73 -16.65 -7.72
N ALA A 869 -58.46 -16.26 -7.65
CA ALA A 869 -58.02 -14.88 -7.88
C ALA A 869 -56.65 -14.93 -8.58
N PHE A 870 -56.56 -14.13 -9.63
CA PHE A 870 -55.48 -14.01 -10.63
C PHE A 870 -54.09 -13.80 -10.06
#